data_AF-A0A495JVN2-F1
#
_entry.id   AF-A0A495JVN2-F1
#
_cell.length_a   1.000
_cell.length_b   1.000
_cell.length_c   1.000
_cell.angle_alpha   90.00
_cell.angle_beta   90.00
_cell.angle_gamma   90.00
#
_symmetry.space_group_name_H-M   'P 1'
#
loop_
_entity.id
_entity.type
_entity.pdbx_description
1 polymer ?
#
loop_
_entity_poly.entity_id
_entity_poly.type
_entity_poly.pdbx_seq_one_letter_code
_entity_poly.pdbx_strand_id
1 'polypeptide(L)'
;MAVSRRSFISSVVAGSALAAVSTSELLAAARPAHAASPPGDVVGKISVGYQGWFSAPGDGAPIGGWWHWSRDRFQPPSPSNTTIVSWPDMREYTRGYTTAYPNLGNGQPATLFSSYDQQTVDTHFRWMQEHGCDTAALQRFNPFGDEGPTRDAMAVKVRSAADRFGRKFYIMYDVTSWTAMQTELKTDWTTKMSAYTASPAYARQNGKPVVCIWGFGFDDPGRPFAPAPCLEVVNWFKAQDCYVIGGVPTYWRTGVNDSRPGFLDVYHAFNMISPWMVGRTGTLDGLDSFYTNVNVPDQADCNARGIDYQPCVMPGDLSSGHRYHGDFYWRHLYNMIRLGAQGLYVSMFDEYNEGNQIAKTAESAAWVPAGAGIRPLDEDGVACSSDYYLRITADGGRMLKGQLALTPIRPTPPVVGGPGPGPVNLAAGRPTSASSQNGPYPASNAVDGNPSSYWESSGSLPQWFQVDLGASTVVNRVVLRLPAGWESRTQTLTVQGSTNGSTFTTVVGPTGYLFNPAGGNQVTINFASANLRHLRLTVSANTGWPAAQLSQVEVYGGVVSEPGTPPSAPGALTVTAKTATSVSLAWTGSVDDIGVTGYQVRQGGTVVGAPTGTSYTVGGLSPATAYSFSVVALDAANNVSPPSNTVAVTTDTAPPPTSNLALNRPTAESGHVQAYSSGNVVDGNANTYWESPNNAFPQWVQVDLGAPTSIRRVVLKLPPSSAWGTRSQTVTVQGSTNGSSFGTVAGPSALTFNPASGNAVTVALPATTTRYVRVLIGANTGWPAGQLSELEIYAAP
;
A
#
# COMPACT_ATOMS: atom_id res chain seq x y z
N MET A 1 43.23 25.68 40.37
CA MET A 1 44.57 25.69 39.72
C MET A 1 44.70 24.36 38.97
N ALA A 2 44.43 24.34 37.66
CA ALA A 2 45.39 24.53 36.55
C ALA A 2 46.00 23.17 36.13
N VAL A 3 45.42 22.46 35.14
CA VAL A 3 45.69 22.51 33.67
C VAL A 3 47.08 21.92 33.34
N SER A 4 47.16 20.66 32.89
CA SER A 4 47.16 20.13 31.49
C SER A 4 48.51 20.17 30.77
N ARG A 5 48.79 19.13 29.95
CA ARG A 5 49.36 19.29 28.61
C ARG A 5 48.74 18.31 27.60
N ARG A 6 48.12 18.93 26.57
CA ARG A 6 47.61 18.41 25.29
C ARG A 6 48.74 18.25 24.25
N SER A 7 48.45 17.50 23.19
CA SER A 7 48.56 17.88 21.76
C SER A 7 47.66 16.88 20.98
N PHE A 8 46.52 17.20 20.33
CA PHE A 8 46.12 18.20 19.31
C PHE A 8 46.95 18.08 18.01
N ILE A 9 46.35 17.75 16.85
CA ILE A 9 45.63 18.61 15.86
C ILE A 9 44.68 17.68 15.02
N SER A 10 43.35 17.84 14.92
CA SER A 10 42.50 18.78 14.13
C SER A 10 42.77 18.74 12.61
N SER A 11 41.87 18.83 11.63
CA SER A 11 40.42 19.08 11.50
C SER A 11 40.12 19.23 9.99
N VAL A 12 38.97 18.79 9.47
CA VAL A 12 38.16 19.55 8.49
C VAL A 12 36.67 19.24 8.76
N VAL A 13 35.89 20.31 8.92
CA VAL A 13 34.43 20.33 9.09
C VAL A 13 33.82 21.00 7.87
N ALA A 14 32.73 20.41 7.36
CA ALA A 14 31.49 21.06 6.91
C ALA A 14 30.58 19.93 6.39
N GLY A 15 29.35 19.69 6.79
CA GLY A 15 28.37 20.39 7.61
C GLY A 15 27.01 19.81 7.18
N SER A 16 26.20 19.33 8.13
CA SER A 16 24.73 19.13 8.11
C SER A 16 24.35 17.98 9.04
N ALA A 17 23.34 18.21 9.88
CA ALA A 17 23.00 17.45 11.08
C ALA A 17 22.61 15.98 10.82
N LEU A 18 23.32 15.04 11.48
CA LEU A 18 22.81 13.70 11.76
C LEU A 18 22.37 13.65 13.22
N ALA A 19 21.05 13.58 13.42
CA ALA A 19 20.45 13.31 14.72
C ALA A 19 20.93 11.96 15.26
N ALA A 20 21.16 11.91 16.57
CA ALA A 20 21.57 10.70 17.29
C ALA A 20 20.46 9.63 17.21
N VAL A 21 20.69 8.62 16.39
CA VAL A 21 19.92 7.37 16.40
C VAL A 21 20.25 6.63 17.70
N SER A 22 19.27 6.47 18.58
CA SER A 22 19.46 5.73 19.83
C SER A 22 19.72 4.25 19.54
N THR A 23 20.52 3.59 20.38
CA THR A 23 20.83 2.15 20.32
C THR A 23 19.60 1.24 20.36
N SER A 24 18.43 1.80 20.69
CA SER A 24 17.11 1.15 20.62
C SER A 24 16.64 0.88 19.18
N GLU A 25 17.05 1.69 18.19
CA GLU A 25 16.62 1.55 16.79
C GLU A 25 17.47 0.53 16.01
N LEU A 26 18.75 0.35 16.36
CA LEU A 26 19.60 -0.68 15.75
C LEU A 26 19.21 -2.12 16.15
N LEU A 27 18.47 -2.29 17.25
CA LEU A 27 18.01 -3.60 17.74
C LEU A 27 16.66 -4.05 17.15
N ALA A 28 16.01 -3.23 16.31
CA ALA A 28 14.74 -3.58 15.66
C ALA A 28 14.91 -4.40 14.35
N ALA A 29 16.13 -4.55 13.83
CA ALA A 29 16.39 -5.11 12.50
C ALA A 29 16.34 -6.66 12.39
N ALA A 30 15.79 -7.38 13.38
CA ALA A 30 15.68 -8.84 13.32
C ALA A 30 14.38 -9.40 13.94
N ARG A 31 13.28 -8.65 13.90
CA ARG A 31 11.96 -9.25 14.12
C ARG A 31 11.39 -9.69 12.77
N PRO A 32 10.87 -10.93 12.64
CA PRO A 32 10.09 -11.28 11.46
C PRO A 32 8.94 -10.28 11.35
N ALA A 33 8.70 -9.76 10.14
CA ALA A 33 7.58 -8.87 9.88
C ALA A 33 6.30 -9.54 10.40
N HIS A 34 5.54 -8.85 11.24
CA HIS A 34 4.24 -9.37 11.66
C HIS A 34 3.37 -9.47 10.41
N ALA A 35 2.74 -10.63 10.21
CA ALA A 35 1.75 -10.77 9.16
C ALA A 35 0.61 -9.77 9.42
N ALA A 36 0.13 -9.12 8.36
CA ALA A 36 -1.07 -8.30 8.44
C ALA A 36 -2.23 -9.12 9.04
N SER A 37 -3.17 -8.45 9.70
CA SER A 37 -4.37 -9.12 10.17
C SER A 37 -5.07 -9.83 9.00
N PRO A 38 -5.71 -10.99 9.23
CA PRO A 38 -6.50 -11.63 8.19
C PRO A 38 -7.66 -10.72 7.74
N PRO A 39 -8.17 -10.88 6.51
CA PRO A 39 -9.35 -10.17 6.05
C PRO A 39 -10.52 -10.28 7.05
N GLY A 40 -11.19 -9.16 7.30
CA GLY A 40 -12.30 -9.04 8.25
C GLY A 40 -13.30 -7.99 7.77
N ASP A 41 -13.95 -7.27 8.69
CA ASP A 41 -14.91 -6.22 8.33
C ASP A 41 -14.25 -4.85 8.06
N VAL A 42 -12.93 -4.71 8.26
CA VAL A 42 -12.17 -3.49 7.87
C VAL A 42 -10.88 -3.80 7.10
N VAL A 43 -10.21 -4.92 7.38
CA VAL A 43 -9.07 -5.39 6.58
C VAL A 43 -9.57 -6.09 5.31
N GLY A 44 -9.05 -5.67 4.16
CA GLY A 44 -9.48 -6.06 2.82
C GLY A 44 -10.76 -5.34 2.36
N LYS A 45 -11.15 -4.25 3.03
CA LYS A 45 -12.45 -3.58 2.88
C LYS A 45 -12.31 -2.10 2.57
N ILE A 46 -13.35 -1.57 1.94
CA ILE A 46 -13.59 -0.13 1.80
C ILE A 46 -14.52 0.32 2.93
N SER A 47 -13.97 1.03 3.90
CA SER A 47 -14.72 1.77 4.91
C SER A 47 -15.02 3.18 4.41
N VAL A 48 -16.19 3.71 4.70
CA VAL A 48 -16.56 5.09 4.34
C VAL A 48 -16.95 5.87 5.60
N GLY A 49 -16.45 7.09 5.75
CA GLY A 49 -16.89 8.00 6.80
C GLY A 49 -18.35 8.41 6.60
N TYR A 50 -19.18 8.26 7.62
CA TYR A 50 -20.62 8.54 7.54
C TYR A 50 -21.01 9.52 8.63
N GLN A 51 -21.33 10.76 8.23
CA GLN A 51 -21.63 11.86 9.14
C GLN A 51 -23.02 11.73 9.75
N GLY A 52 -24.03 11.54 8.90
CA GLY A 52 -25.42 11.38 9.34
C GLY A 52 -25.97 12.57 10.13
N TRP A 53 -25.46 13.78 9.90
CA TRP A 53 -25.71 14.95 10.76
C TRP A 53 -26.66 16.00 10.19
N PHE A 54 -27.13 15.84 8.96
CA PHE A 54 -27.96 16.86 8.33
C PHE A 54 -29.39 16.77 8.89
N SER A 55 -29.94 17.87 9.38
CA SER A 55 -31.33 17.93 9.86
C SER A 55 -32.10 19.07 9.23
N ALA A 56 -33.43 19.01 9.26
CA ALA A 56 -34.29 20.07 8.77
C ALA A 56 -35.54 20.24 9.65
N PRO A 57 -36.14 21.43 9.76
CA PRO A 57 -37.40 21.62 10.46
C PRO A 57 -38.48 20.63 9.98
N GLY A 58 -39.11 19.92 10.93
CA GLY A 58 -40.18 18.95 10.65
C GLY A 58 -39.71 17.52 10.34
N ASP A 59 -38.43 17.22 10.45
CA ASP A 59 -37.88 15.85 10.37
C ASP A 59 -38.01 15.04 11.68
N GLY A 60 -38.23 15.73 12.81
CA GLY A 60 -38.31 15.12 14.13
C GLY A 60 -36.97 14.91 14.82
N ALA A 61 -35.88 15.46 14.28
CA ALA A 61 -34.56 15.44 14.90
C ALA A 61 -34.56 16.32 16.17
N PRO A 62 -34.09 15.80 17.33
CA PRO A 62 -34.03 16.57 18.57
C PRO A 62 -33.19 17.84 18.50
N ILE A 63 -32.14 17.87 17.66
CA ILE A 63 -31.27 19.04 17.48
C ILE A 63 -32.04 20.26 16.95
N GLY A 64 -33.11 20.02 16.20
CA GLY A 64 -33.99 21.03 15.63
C GLY A 64 -33.32 21.93 14.59
N GLY A 65 -34.10 22.37 13.60
CA GLY A 65 -33.62 23.30 12.58
C GLY A 65 -32.78 22.65 11.49
N TRP A 66 -32.14 23.52 10.70
CA TRP A 66 -31.28 23.21 9.56
C TRP A 66 -29.83 22.93 9.98
N TRP A 67 -29.62 21.84 10.71
CA TRP A 67 -28.29 21.47 11.21
C TRP A 67 -27.38 21.03 10.06
N HIS A 68 -26.15 21.57 10.01
CA HIS A 68 -25.15 21.43 8.95
C HIS A 68 -25.55 21.86 7.53
N TRP A 69 -26.79 22.31 7.30
CA TRP A 69 -27.19 22.91 6.02
C TRP A 69 -27.02 24.44 6.00
N SER A 70 -27.10 25.11 7.15
CA SER A 70 -27.04 26.57 7.24
C SER A 70 -26.18 27.06 8.42
N ARG A 71 -25.77 28.34 8.36
CA ARG A 71 -24.98 28.98 9.43
C ARG A 71 -25.86 29.34 10.63
N ASP A 72 -27.03 29.89 10.35
CA ASP A 72 -28.13 30.00 11.30
C ASP A 72 -29.12 28.87 11.05
N ARG A 73 -29.09 27.85 11.92
CA ARG A 73 -29.95 26.66 11.85
C ARG A 73 -31.44 26.96 11.96
N PHE A 74 -31.82 28.14 12.46
CA PHE A 74 -33.22 28.52 12.60
C PHE A 74 -33.76 29.24 11.36
N GLN A 75 -32.91 29.50 10.38
CA GLN A 75 -33.29 30.04 9.08
C GLN A 75 -33.02 29.01 7.98
N PRO A 76 -33.86 28.96 6.93
CA PRO A 76 -33.65 28.04 5.82
C PRO A 76 -32.31 28.30 5.11
N PRO A 77 -31.67 27.26 4.54
CA PRO A 77 -30.49 27.39 3.72
C PRO A 77 -30.79 28.29 2.52
N SER A 78 -29.88 29.22 2.26
CA SER A 78 -29.98 30.18 1.17
C SER A 78 -28.57 30.59 0.71
N PRO A 79 -28.41 31.32 -0.41
CA PRO A 79 -27.09 31.80 -0.84
C PRO A 79 -26.35 32.61 0.24
N SER A 80 -27.07 33.30 1.13
CA SER A 80 -26.48 34.07 2.24
C SER A 80 -26.41 33.31 3.58
N ASN A 81 -27.07 32.15 3.68
CA ASN A 81 -27.13 31.34 4.90
C ASN A 81 -26.82 29.87 4.58
N THR A 82 -25.56 29.59 4.26
CA THR A 82 -25.14 28.25 3.83
C THR A 82 -23.80 27.84 4.39
N THR A 83 -23.66 26.53 4.59
CA THR A 83 -22.43 25.83 4.98
C THR A 83 -22.04 24.77 3.95
N ILE A 84 -22.80 24.61 2.86
CA ILE A 84 -22.52 23.61 1.83
C ILE A 84 -21.80 24.20 0.63
N VAL A 85 -20.97 23.38 0.00
CA VAL A 85 -20.19 23.75 -1.19
C VAL A 85 -20.52 22.89 -2.40
N SER A 86 -21.41 21.92 -2.22
CA SER A 86 -21.91 21.01 -3.26
C SER A 86 -23.38 20.66 -2.99
N TRP A 87 -24.13 20.27 -4.04
CA TRP A 87 -25.56 20.00 -3.94
C TRP A 87 -25.86 18.49 -4.10
N PRO A 88 -26.65 17.87 -3.19
CA PRO A 88 -27.02 16.46 -3.32
C PRO A 88 -27.96 16.23 -4.51
N ASP A 89 -27.84 15.05 -5.13
CA ASP A 89 -28.82 14.58 -6.09
C ASP A 89 -30.09 14.08 -5.37
N MET A 90 -31.14 14.90 -5.40
CA MET A 90 -32.37 14.64 -4.66
C MET A 90 -33.32 13.63 -5.32
N ARG A 91 -33.01 13.10 -6.52
CA ARG A 91 -33.95 12.32 -7.36
C ARG A 91 -34.41 11.01 -6.73
N GLU A 92 -33.62 10.43 -5.82
CA GLU A 92 -33.94 9.14 -5.17
C GLU A 92 -34.46 9.30 -3.73
N TYR A 93 -34.62 10.54 -3.26
CA TYR A 93 -35.21 10.79 -1.94
C TYR A 93 -36.72 10.97 -2.06
N THR A 94 -37.48 10.23 -1.24
CA THR A 94 -38.94 10.38 -1.23
C THR A 94 -39.41 11.59 -0.42
N ARG A 95 -38.52 12.18 0.38
CA ARG A 95 -38.78 13.36 1.19
C ARG A 95 -37.68 14.40 0.98
N GLY A 96 -38.08 15.62 0.71
CA GLY A 96 -37.21 16.78 0.62
C GLY A 96 -37.81 17.95 1.39
N TYR A 97 -36.94 18.77 1.97
CA TYR A 97 -37.29 19.95 2.74
C TYR A 97 -36.99 21.19 1.92
N THR A 98 -37.97 22.07 1.78
CA THR A 98 -37.88 23.29 0.97
C THR A 98 -36.86 24.26 1.57
N THR A 99 -35.92 24.70 0.74
CA THR A 99 -34.91 25.70 1.13
C THR A 99 -35.35 27.11 0.72
N ALA A 100 -34.55 28.13 1.07
CA ALA A 100 -34.68 29.50 0.57
C ALA A 100 -33.70 29.80 -0.57
N TYR A 101 -33.10 28.77 -1.17
CA TYR A 101 -32.39 28.93 -2.43
C TYR A 101 -33.36 29.20 -3.59
N PRO A 102 -32.90 29.87 -4.67
CA PRO A 102 -33.63 29.88 -5.93
C PRO A 102 -33.91 28.46 -6.41
N ASN A 103 -34.90 28.31 -7.31
CA ASN A 103 -35.14 27.05 -8.00
C ASN A 103 -33.85 26.54 -8.66
N LEU A 104 -33.76 25.23 -8.82
CA LEU A 104 -32.70 24.59 -9.58
C LEU A 104 -32.67 25.15 -11.01
N GLY A 105 -31.53 25.03 -11.70
CA GLY A 105 -31.40 25.48 -13.09
C GLY A 105 -32.45 24.90 -14.05
N ASN A 106 -33.03 23.74 -13.73
CA ASN A 106 -34.14 23.12 -14.48
C ASN A 106 -35.54 23.62 -14.11
N GLY A 107 -35.65 24.61 -13.21
CA GLY A 107 -36.91 25.21 -12.76
C GLY A 107 -37.60 24.52 -11.57
N GLN A 108 -37.11 23.36 -11.12
CA GLN A 108 -37.68 22.65 -9.95
C GLN A 108 -37.33 23.35 -8.63
N PRO A 109 -38.16 23.23 -7.57
CA PRO A 109 -37.84 23.75 -6.25
C PRO A 109 -36.53 23.16 -5.69
N ALA A 110 -35.68 24.00 -5.08
CA ALA A 110 -34.49 23.56 -4.39
C ALA A 110 -34.84 22.95 -3.02
N THR A 111 -34.74 21.64 -2.90
CA THR A 111 -34.99 20.88 -1.67
C THR A 111 -33.74 20.14 -1.21
N LEU A 112 -33.64 19.85 0.09
CA LEU A 112 -32.55 19.07 0.71
C LEU A 112 -33.12 17.93 1.55
N PHE A 113 -32.36 16.85 1.75
CA PHE A 113 -32.76 15.73 2.60
C PHE A 113 -32.47 16.03 4.09
N SER A 114 -33.05 15.22 4.99
CA SER A 114 -32.58 15.10 6.38
C SER A 114 -31.95 13.73 6.62
N SER A 115 -30.73 13.66 7.15
CA SER A 115 -30.10 12.43 7.63
C SER A 115 -30.93 11.73 8.70
N TYR A 116 -31.79 12.46 9.40
CA TYR A 116 -32.66 11.91 10.43
C TYR A 116 -33.82 11.08 9.88
N ASP A 117 -34.25 11.31 8.64
CA ASP A 117 -35.25 10.45 8.02
C ASP A 117 -34.67 9.05 7.79
N GLN A 118 -35.39 8.00 8.21
CA GLN A 118 -34.92 6.62 7.98
C GLN A 118 -34.76 6.33 6.48
N GLN A 119 -35.61 6.93 5.63
CA GLN A 119 -35.50 6.79 4.18
C GLN A 119 -34.16 7.31 3.64
N THR A 120 -33.62 8.41 4.18
CA THR A 120 -32.31 8.94 3.78
C THR A 120 -31.22 7.93 4.10
N VAL A 121 -31.19 7.41 5.34
CA VAL A 121 -30.20 6.40 5.76
C VAL A 121 -30.34 5.12 4.94
N ASP A 122 -31.57 4.67 4.69
CA ASP A 122 -31.83 3.49 3.85
C ASP A 122 -31.35 3.71 2.40
N THR A 123 -31.55 4.91 1.85
CA THR A 123 -31.09 5.29 0.51
C THR A 123 -29.56 5.25 0.43
N HIS A 124 -28.89 5.82 1.43
CA HIS A 124 -27.43 5.83 1.52
C HIS A 124 -26.85 4.40 1.62
N PHE A 125 -27.44 3.55 2.47
CA PHE A 125 -26.99 2.17 2.64
C PHE A 125 -27.31 1.28 1.42
N ARG A 126 -28.39 1.55 0.69
CA ARG A 126 -28.64 0.94 -0.62
C ARG A 126 -27.54 1.31 -1.61
N TRP A 127 -27.15 2.59 -1.72
CA TRP A 127 -26.03 2.99 -2.58
C TRP A 127 -24.71 2.32 -2.16
N MET A 128 -24.43 2.22 -0.86
CA MET A 128 -23.25 1.49 -0.37
C MET A 128 -23.27 0.02 -0.80
N GLN A 129 -24.42 -0.64 -0.76
CA GLN A 129 -24.59 -2.01 -1.23
C GLN A 129 -24.38 -2.12 -2.75
N GLU A 130 -25.05 -1.27 -3.54
CA GLU A 130 -24.98 -1.24 -5.01
C GLU A 130 -23.56 -0.98 -5.53
N HIS A 131 -22.76 -0.20 -4.78
CA HIS A 131 -21.43 0.24 -5.19
C HIS A 131 -20.28 -0.35 -4.36
N GLY A 132 -20.54 -1.43 -3.63
CA GLY A 132 -19.48 -2.23 -3.00
C GLY A 132 -18.72 -1.54 -1.85
N CYS A 133 -19.27 -0.48 -1.27
CA CYS A 133 -18.80 0.03 0.03
C CYS A 133 -19.13 -1.03 1.09
N ASP A 134 -18.14 -1.46 1.86
CA ASP A 134 -18.30 -2.59 2.77
C ASP A 134 -18.81 -2.15 4.15
N THR A 135 -18.28 -1.04 4.66
CA THR A 135 -18.41 -0.64 6.07
C THR A 135 -18.63 0.86 6.22
N ALA A 136 -19.64 1.26 7.00
CA ALA A 136 -19.90 2.66 7.36
C ALA A 136 -19.29 2.99 8.74
N ALA A 137 -18.39 3.96 8.79
CA ALA A 137 -17.84 4.50 10.02
C ALA A 137 -18.75 5.64 10.52
N LEU A 138 -19.70 5.34 11.39
CA LEU A 138 -20.65 6.33 11.91
C LEU A 138 -19.93 7.29 12.85
N GLN A 139 -19.81 8.54 12.44
CA GLN A 139 -19.19 9.58 13.26
C GLN A 139 -20.09 9.98 14.43
N ARG A 140 -19.45 10.05 15.60
CA ARG A 140 -20.04 10.39 16.88
C ARG A 140 -19.18 11.46 17.55
N PHE A 141 -19.56 12.70 17.31
CA PHE A 141 -19.09 13.87 18.05
C PHE A 141 -19.66 13.87 19.46
N ASN A 142 -19.16 14.77 20.32
CA ASN A 142 -19.53 14.89 21.73
C ASN A 142 -21.05 14.72 21.97
N PRO A 143 -21.51 13.54 22.44
CA PRO A 143 -22.92 13.23 22.60
C PRO A 143 -23.50 13.73 23.93
N PHE A 144 -22.73 14.49 24.73
CA PHE A 144 -23.17 15.09 25.99
C PHE A 144 -23.68 16.52 25.82
N GLY A 145 -23.57 17.10 24.61
CA GLY A 145 -24.17 18.38 24.25
C GLY A 145 -25.50 18.25 23.52
N ASP A 146 -25.95 19.36 22.91
CA ASP A 146 -27.23 19.48 22.19
C ASP A 146 -27.45 18.42 21.10
N GLU A 147 -26.37 17.96 20.46
CA GLU A 147 -26.44 16.95 19.40
C GLU A 147 -26.71 15.52 19.93
N GLY A 148 -26.45 15.27 21.22
CA GLY A 148 -26.47 13.95 21.83
C GLY A 148 -27.69 13.10 21.50
N PRO A 149 -28.93 13.57 21.78
CA PRO A 149 -30.14 12.81 21.49
C PRO A 149 -30.31 12.49 19.99
N THR A 150 -29.87 13.39 19.10
CA THR A 150 -29.89 13.15 17.65
C THR A 150 -28.88 12.07 17.27
N ARG A 151 -27.66 12.13 17.83
CA ARG A 151 -26.61 11.13 17.58
C ARG A 151 -26.99 9.74 18.11
N ASP A 152 -27.67 9.67 19.25
CA ASP A 152 -28.22 8.42 19.79
C ASP A 152 -29.23 7.78 18.82
N ALA A 153 -30.17 8.57 18.31
CA ALA A 153 -31.13 8.10 17.33
C ALA A 153 -30.46 7.70 16.00
N MET A 154 -29.40 8.40 15.56
CA MET A 154 -28.67 8.04 14.35
C MET A 154 -27.98 6.68 14.46
N ALA A 155 -27.45 6.30 15.62
CA ALA A 155 -26.90 4.95 15.83
C ALA A 155 -27.97 3.86 15.64
N VAL A 156 -29.21 4.09 16.12
CA VAL A 156 -30.36 3.20 15.91
C VAL A 156 -30.66 3.04 14.42
N LYS A 157 -30.72 4.16 13.69
CA LYS A 157 -31.10 4.22 12.27
C LYS A 157 -30.06 3.58 11.37
N VAL A 158 -28.78 3.87 11.62
CA VAL A 158 -27.64 3.28 10.90
C VAL A 158 -27.57 1.78 11.12
N ARG A 159 -27.69 1.30 12.36
CA ARG A 159 -27.74 -0.14 12.64
C ARG A 159 -28.89 -0.82 11.89
N SER A 160 -30.09 -0.21 11.89
CA SER A 160 -31.24 -0.74 11.15
C SER A 160 -31.01 -0.82 9.64
N ALA A 161 -30.38 0.19 9.04
CA ALA A 161 -30.07 0.20 7.62
C ALA A 161 -28.95 -0.78 7.27
N ALA A 162 -27.91 -0.85 8.10
CA ALA A 162 -26.80 -1.80 7.96
C ALA A 162 -27.30 -3.26 7.96
N ASP A 163 -28.18 -3.61 8.91
CA ASP A 163 -28.84 -4.93 8.96
C ASP A 163 -29.66 -5.18 7.69
N ARG A 164 -30.43 -4.19 7.22
CA ARG A 164 -31.31 -4.32 6.05
C ARG A 164 -30.57 -4.51 4.74
N PHE A 165 -29.50 -3.75 4.51
CA PHE A 165 -28.74 -3.73 3.25
C PHE A 165 -27.49 -4.62 3.29
N GLY A 166 -27.29 -5.36 4.38
CA GLY A 166 -26.16 -6.28 4.55
C GLY A 166 -24.83 -5.55 4.43
N ARG A 167 -24.72 -4.36 5.04
CA ARG A 167 -23.48 -3.57 5.17
C ARG A 167 -23.01 -3.62 6.62
N LYS A 168 -21.72 -3.38 6.82
CA LYS A 168 -21.16 -3.28 8.17
C LYS A 168 -21.20 -1.84 8.67
N PHE A 169 -21.20 -1.66 9.98
CA PHE A 169 -21.00 -0.34 10.59
C PHE A 169 -20.20 -0.44 11.88
N TYR A 170 -19.50 0.63 12.24
CA TYR A 170 -18.89 0.79 13.56
C TYR A 170 -19.00 2.22 14.05
N ILE A 171 -18.78 2.42 15.35
CA ILE A 171 -18.79 3.74 15.96
C ILE A 171 -17.39 4.37 15.83
N MET A 172 -17.35 5.57 15.28
CA MET A 172 -16.17 6.42 15.20
C MET A 172 -16.37 7.63 16.11
N TYR A 173 -15.69 7.65 17.24
CA TYR A 173 -15.66 8.83 18.11
C TYR A 173 -14.79 9.90 17.49
N ASP A 174 -15.32 11.11 17.30
CA ASP A 174 -14.54 12.29 16.96
C ASP A 174 -14.42 13.17 18.21
N VAL A 175 -13.18 13.32 18.70
CA VAL A 175 -12.91 14.03 19.96
C VAL A 175 -12.70 15.54 19.79
N THR A 176 -12.97 16.09 18.60
CA THR A 176 -12.85 17.52 18.34
C THR A 176 -13.74 18.32 19.29
N SER A 177 -13.14 19.30 19.97
CA SER A 177 -13.79 20.19 20.95
C SER A 177 -14.44 19.45 22.13
N TRP A 178 -14.00 18.22 22.43
CA TRP A 178 -14.55 17.39 23.50
C TRP A 178 -13.59 17.28 24.69
N THR A 179 -13.46 18.33 25.50
CA THR A 179 -12.46 18.41 26.59
C THR A 179 -12.58 17.29 27.63
N ALA A 180 -13.79 16.79 27.89
CA ALA A 180 -14.08 15.70 28.83
C ALA A 180 -13.99 14.28 28.22
N MET A 181 -13.44 14.14 27.00
CA MET A 181 -13.39 12.89 26.23
C MET A 181 -12.90 11.68 27.04
N GLN A 182 -11.90 11.84 27.90
CA GLN A 182 -11.27 10.73 28.62
C GLN A 182 -12.27 9.94 29.48
N THR A 183 -13.19 10.64 30.16
CA THR A 183 -14.23 10.02 30.98
C THR A 183 -15.48 9.72 30.15
N GLU A 184 -15.88 10.66 29.31
CA GLU A 184 -17.17 10.62 28.63
C GLU A 184 -17.23 9.61 27.49
N LEU A 185 -16.13 9.32 26.77
CA LEU A 185 -16.10 8.21 25.78
C LEU A 185 -16.39 6.87 26.46
N LYS A 186 -15.81 6.63 27.65
CA LYS A 186 -15.98 5.37 28.39
C LYS A 186 -17.40 5.20 28.88
N THR A 187 -17.97 6.30 29.42
CA THR A 187 -19.37 6.34 29.85
C THR A 187 -20.30 6.08 28.66
N ASP A 188 -20.10 6.79 27.55
CA ASP A 188 -20.94 6.64 26.36
C ASP A 188 -20.86 5.23 25.75
N TRP A 189 -19.64 4.67 25.65
CA TRP A 189 -19.45 3.31 25.18
C TRP A 189 -20.18 2.30 26.06
N THR A 190 -19.92 2.35 27.37
CA THR A 190 -20.45 1.35 28.32
C THR A 190 -21.97 1.44 28.44
N THR A 191 -22.52 2.66 28.44
CA THR A 191 -23.96 2.86 28.69
C THR A 191 -24.82 2.82 27.45
N LYS A 192 -24.25 3.11 26.26
CA LYS A 192 -25.03 3.22 25.01
C LYS A 192 -24.43 2.42 23.86
N MET A 193 -23.18 2.70 23.46
CA MET A 193 -22.69 2.24 22.15
C MET A 193 -22.32 0.74 22.12
N SER A 194 -21.83 0.18 23.22
CA SER A 194 -21.45 -1.24 23.30
C SER A 194 -22.62 -2.20 23.05
N ALA A 195 -23.86 -1.79 23.36
CA ALA A 195 -25.05 -2.58 23.08
C ALA A 195 -25.24 -2.89 21.58
N TYR A 196 -24.76 -2.01 20.70
CA TYR A 196 -24.87 -2.21 19.25
C TYR A 196 -23.95 -3.32 18.73
N THR A 197 -22.93 -3.72 19.50
CA THR A 197 -21.99 -4.81 19.11
C THR A 197 -22.66 -6.19 19.03
N ALA A 198 -23.91 -6.30 19.53
CA ALA A 198 -24.76 -7.48 19.39
C ALA A 198 -25.39 -7.61 17.99
N SER A 199 -25.45 -6.53 17.19
CA SER A 199 -25.93 -6.61 15.81
C SER A 199 -24.93 -7.40 14.94
N PRO A 200 -25.40 -8.30 14.06
CA PRO A 200 -24.53 -8.99 13.10
C PRO A 200 -23.91 -8.04 12.07
N ALA A 201 -24.52 -6.86 11.87
CA ALA A 201 -23.99 -5.79 11.03
C ALA A 201 -22.90 -4.96 11.73
N TYR A 202 -22.70 -5.09 13.05
CA TYR A 202 -21.59 -4.41 13.71
C TYR A 202 -20.25 -4.99 13.25
N ALA A 203 -19.34 -4.13 12.80
CA ALA A 203 -18.07 -4.54 12.21
C ALA A 203 -17.17 -5.24 13.24
N ARG A 204 -16.58 -6.36 12.84
CA ARG A 204 -15.58 -7.08 13.63
C ARG A 204 -14.28 -7.30 12.84
N GLN A 205 -13.16 -7.09 13.51
CA GLN A 205 -11.83 -7.41 12.99
C GLN A 205 -11.11 -8.29 14.01
N ASN A 206 -10.54 -9.40 13.54
CA ASN A 206 -9.93 -10.42 14.41
C ASN A 206 -10.91 -10.92 15.51
N GLY A 207 -12.21 -11.01 15.16
CA GLY A 207 -13.29 -11.41 16.08
C GLY A 207 -13.79 -10.30 17.03
N LYS A 208 -13.08 -9.17 17.11
CA LYS A 208 -13.33 -8.09 18.07
C LYS A 208 -14.21 -6.98 17.48
N PRO A 209 -15.14 -6.38 18.24
CA PRO A 209 -15.88 -5.20 17.79
C PRO A 209 -14.92 -4.07 17.41
N VAL A 210 -15.14 -3.45 16.25
CA VAL A 210 -14.35 -2.31 15.80
C VAL A 210 -14.83 -1.03 16.48
N VAL A 211 -13.91 -0.21 16.97
CA VAL A 211 -14.17 1.17 17.40
C VAL A 211 -13.08 2.06 16.81
N CYS A 212 -13.45 3.25 16.33
CA CYS A 212 -12.49 4.23 15.88
C CYS A 212 -12.47 5.45 16.81
N ILE A 213 -11.28 5.99 17.06
CA ILE A 213 -11.08 7.22 17.81
C ILE A 213 -10.32 8.19 16.91
N TRP A 214 -10.99 9.26 16.51
CA TRP A 214 -10.48 10.29 15.63
C TRP A 214 -10.10 11.53 16.44
N GLY A 215 -8.87 12.03 16.25
CA GLY A 215 -8.46 13.35 16.77
C GLY A 215 -7.31 13.35 17.79
N PHE A 216 -6.76 12.19 18.18
CA PHE A 216 -5.61 12.17 19.08
C PHE A 216 -4.34 12.68 18.39
N GLY A 217 -3.67 13.64 19.03
CA GLY A 217 -2.35 14.14 18.61
C GLY A 217 -2.35 15.22 17.52
N PHE A 218 -3.51 15.66 17.03
CA PHE A 218 -3.59 16.83 16.13
C PHE A 218 -3.12 18.11 16.82
N ASP A 219 -2.37 18.95 16.10
CA ASP A 219 -1.84 20.23 16.59
C ASP A 219 -2.81 21.39 16.32
N ASP A 220 -3.92 21.42 17.05
CA ASP A 220 -4.94 22.46 16.94
C ASP A 220 -5.63 22.71 18.31
N PRO A 221 -6.24 23.90 18.52
CA PRO A 221 -6.83 24.26 19.80
C PRO A 221 -8.09 23.45 20.15
N GLY A 222 -8.75 22.82 19.17
CA GLY A 222 -9.92 21.97 19.39
C GLY A 222 -9.59 20.62 20.00
N ARG A 223 -8.32 20.19 20.01
CA ARG A 223 -7.91 18.87 20.50
C ARG A 223 -6.77 18.96 21.53
N PRO A 224 -6.91 19.69 22.65
CA PRO A 224 -5.79 20.06 23.54
C PRO A 224 -5.26 18.94 24.45
N PHE A 225 -5.60 17.67 24.18
CA PHE A 225 -5.33 16.54 25.07
C PHE A 225 -3.84 16.21 25.19
N ALA A 226 -3.36 15.84 26.38
CA ALA A 226 -2.01 15.32 26.55
C ALA A 226 -1.92 13.84 26.12
N PRO A 227 -0.73 13.31 25.77
CA PRO A 227 -0.57 11.92 25.33
C PRO A 227 -1.05 10.87 26.33
N ALA A 228 -0.79 11.05 27.63
CA ALA A 228 -1.12 10.05 28.65
C ALA A 228 -2.63 9.76 28.77
N PRO A 229 -3.53 10.77 28.88
CA PRO A 229 -4.98 10.57 28.78
C PRO A 229 -5.42 9.85 27.50
N CYS A 230 -4.83 10.20 26.34
CA CYS A 230 -5.15 9.54 25.07
C CYS A 230 -4.77 8.06 25.08
N LEU A 231 -3.54 7.73 25.51
CA LEU A 231 -3.06 6.35 25.63
C LEU A 231 -3.94 5.52 26.57
N GLU A 232 -4.37 6.11 27.69
CA GLU A 232 -5.26 5.46 28.64
C GLU A 232 -6.60 5.09 28.00
N VAL A 233 -7.21 5.98 27.20
CA VAL A 233 -8.45 5.70 26.48
C VAL A 233 -8.27 4.54 25.49
N VAL A 234 -7.19 4.55 24.69
CA VAL A 234 -6.90 3.46 23.74
C VAL A 234 -6.80 2.12 24.47
N ASN A 235 -6.02 2.07 25.55
CA ASN A 235 -5.85 0.85 26.35
C ASN A 235 -7.14 0.41 27.03
N TRP A 236 -7.98 1.35 27.47
CA TRP A 236 -9.28 1.03 28.05
C TRP A 236 -10.20 0.33 27.04
N PHE A 237 -10.30 0.82 25.79
CA PHE A 237 -11.09 0.14 24.76
C PHE A 237 -10.53 -1.24 24.40
N LYS A 238 -9.21 -1.39 24.33
CA LYS A 238 -8.58 -2.72 24.14
C LYS A 238 -8.90 -3.68 25.29
N ALA A 239 -8.99 -3.17 26.52
CA ALA A 239 -9.43 -3.95 27.68
C ALA A 239 -10.92 -4.33 27.62
N GLN A 240 -11.74 -3.62 26.84
CA GLN A 240 -13.12 -4.02 26.49
C GLN A 240 -13.17 -4.99 25.29
N ASP A 241 -12.04 -5.63 24.95
CA ASP A 241 -11.87 -6.53 23.81
C ASP A 241 -12.23 -5.91 22.44
N CYS A 242 -12.05 -4.60 22.28
CA CYS A 242 -12.26 -3.91 21.01
C CYS A 242 -11.02 -3.95 20.11
N TYR A 243 -11.25 -3.92 18.80
CA TYR A 243 -10.23 -3.59 17.80
C TYR A 243 -10.27 -2.07 17.56
N VAL A 244 -9.19 -1.37 17.97
CA VAL A 244 -9.20 0.09 18.04
C VAL A 244 -8.45 0.69 16.85
N ILE A 245 -9.18 1.47 16.03
CA ILE A 245 -8.64 2.25 14.91
C ILE A 245 -8.33 3.67 15.38
N GLY A 246 -7.13 4.17 15.11
CA GLY A 246 -6.75 5.56 15.37
C GLY A 246 -6.88 6.43 14.12
N GLY A 247 -7.77 7.42 14.16
CA GLY A 247 -7.81 8.52 13.20
C GLY A 247 -6.80 9.60 13.61
N VAL A 248 -5.66 9.65 12.94
CA VAL A 248 -4.46 10.40 13.38
C VAL A 248 -4.09 11.52 12.39
N PRO A 249 -3.21 12.47 12.78
CA PRO A 249 -2.66 13.46 11.87
C PRO A 249 -1.91 12.85 10.69
N THR A 250 -1.76 13.58 9.58
CA THR A 250 -0.99 13.15 8.41
C THR A 250 0.45 12.82 8.76
N TYR A 251 1.09 13.65 9.58
CA TYR A 251 2.51 13.51 9.94
C TYR A 251 2.73 12.85 11.31
N TRP A 252 1.82 11.94 11.71
CA TRP A 252 1.80 11.27 13.03
C TRP A 252 3.13 10.59 13.39
N ARG A 253 3.79 9.95 12.43
CA ARG A 253 5.05 9.22 12.65
C ARG A 253 6.20 10.14 13.02
N THR A 254 6.22 11.35 12.47
CA THR A 254 7.31 12.33 12.67
C THR A 254 7.01 13.36 13.75
N GLY A 255 5.74 13.54 14.13
CA GLY A 255 5.35 14.50 15.16
C GLY A 255 5.61 15.97 14.76
N VAL A 256 5.34 16.31 13.50
CA VAL A 256 5.52 17.66 12.93
C VAL A 256 4.24 18.12 12.22
N ASN A 257 4.20 19.38 11.78
CA ASN A 257 3.10 19.99 11.02
C ASN A 257 1.75 19.90 11.74
N ASP A 258 0.88 18.98 11.32
CA ASP A 258 -0.44 18.78 11.91
C ASP A 258 -0.42 17.83 13.12
N SER A 259 0.76 17.29 13.47
CA SER A 259 0.96 16.37 14.59
C SER A 259 1.83 16.97 15.69
N ARG A 260 1.44 16.73 16.94
CA ARG A 260 2.22 17.09 18.13
C ARG A 260 3.30 16.04 18.45
N PRO A 261 4.48 16.45 18.95
CA PRO A 261 5.49 15.51 19.43
C PRO A 261 5.02 14.75 20.67
N GLY A 262 5.61 13.56 20.91
CA GLY A 262 5.34 12.75 22.11
C GLY A 262 4.12 11.84 22.05
N PHE A 263 3.46 11.71 20.90
CA PHE A 263 2.28 10.87 20.72
C PHE A 263 2.57 9.46 20.14
N LEU A 264 3.82 9.11 19.83
CA LEU A 264 4.16 7.82 19.21
C LEU A 264 3.63 6.62 20.00
N ASP A 265 3.74 6.64 21.33
CA ASP A 265 3.21 5.55 22.17
C ASP A 265 1.68 5.44 22.06
N VAL A 266 0.97 6.55 21.88
CA VAL A 266 -0.49 6.56 21.64
C VAL A 266 -0.78 5.92 20.28
N TYR A 267 -0.07 6.35 19.24
CA TYR A 267 -0.27 5.85 17.89
C TYR A 267 0.04 4.34 17.79
N HIS A 268 1.14 3.90 18.39
CA HIS A 268 1.56 2.50 18.39
C HIS A 268 0.72 1.60 19.29
N ALA A 269 -0.17 2.17 20.12
CA ALA A 269 -1.13 1.40 20.90
C ALA A 269 -2.36 0.95 20.09
N PHE A 270 -2.67 1.61 18.96
CA PHE A 270 -3.80 1.22 18.10
C PHE A 270 -3.60 -0.14 17.43
N ASN A 271 -4.70 -0.77 17.03
CA ASN A 271 -4.66 -1.96 16.18
C ASN A 271 -4.53 -1.61 14.69
N MET A 272 -5.08 -0.45 14.30
CA MET A 272 -5.01 0.09 12.96
C MET A 272 -4.86 1.60 12.99
N ILE A 273 -4.12 2.18 12.05
CA ILE A 273 -3.94 3.63 11.93
C ILE A 273 -4.53 4.12 10.61
N SER A 274 -5.28 5.22 10.68
CA SER A 274 -5.85 5.96 9.55
C SER A 274 -5.43 7.43 9.61
N PRO A 275 -4.36 7.83 8.89
CA PRO A 275 -3.92 9.22 8.85
C PRO A 275 -4.83 10.09 7.98
N TRP A 276 -5.10 11.32 8.43
CA TRP A 276 -5.92 12.30 7.72
C TRP A 276 -5.27 12.76 6.41
N MET A 277 -6.09 13.02 5.38
CA MET A 277 -5.63 13.53 4.09
C MET A 277 -6.43 14.72 3.55
N VAL A 278 -7.55 15.11 4.20
CA VAL A 278 -8.36 16.23 3.73
C VAL A 278 -7.58 17.54 3.83
N GLY A 279 -7.63 18.33 2.76
CA GLY A 279 -6.93 19.61 2.65
C GLY A 279 -5.40 19.51 2.54
N ARG A 280 -4.84 18.32 2.28
CA ARG A 280 -3.38 18.15 2.14
C ARG A 280 -2.87 18.37 0.72
N THR A 281 -3.65 17.98 -0.28
CA THR A 281 -3.34 18.22 -1.69
C THR A 281 -4.60 18.18 -2.55
N GLY A 282 -4.57 18.91 -3.66
CA GLY A 282 -5.57 18.90 -4.72
C GLY A 282 -5.01 18.49 -6.08
N THR A 283 -3.77 17.99 -6.16
CA THR A 283 -3.09 17.66 -7.42
C THR A 283 -2.58 16.22 -7.45
N LEU A 284 -2.43 15.65 -8.66
CA LEU A 284 -1.90 14.29 -8.85
C LEU A 284 -0.44 14.17 -8.36
N ASP A 285 0.41 15.15 -8.68
CA ASP A 285 1.80 15.19 -8.23
C ASP A 285 1.89 15.28 -6.70
N GLY A 286 0.95 15.99 -6.07
CA GLY A 286 0.86 16.05 -4.61
C GLY A 286 0.52 14.69 -4.01
N LEU A 287 -0.44 13.96 -4.57
CA LEU A 287 -0.74 12.59 -4.14
C LEU A 287 0.46 11.65 -4.26
N ASP A 288 1.25 11.79 -5.33
CA ASP A 288 2.48 10.99 -5.53
C ASP A 288 3.59 11.36 -4.55
N SER A 289 3.70 12.65 -4.21
CA SER A 289 4.62 13.13 -3.17
C SER A 289 4.23 12.56 -1.80
N PHE A 290 2.94 12.61 -1.42
CA PHE A 290 2.47 12.03 -0.16
C PHE A 290 2.70 10.52 -0.11
N TYR A 291 2.39 9.80 -1.20
CA TYR A 291 2.70 8.38 -1.31
C TYR A 291 4.17 8.10 -0.96
N THR A 292 5.09 8.82 -1.59
CA THR A 292 6.54 8.56 -1.49
C THR A 292 7.09 8.97 -0.14
N ASN A 293 6.72 10.15 0.35
CA ASN A 293 7.38 10.80 1.47
C ASN A 293 6.68 10.56 2.82
N VAL A 294 5.40 10.17 2.79
CA VAL A 294 4.57 9.97 4.00
C VAL A 294 4.06 8.54 4.07
N ASN A 295 3.31 8.06 3.08
CA ASN A 295 2.60 6.79 3.23
C ASN A 295 3.52 5.55 3.17
N VAL A 296 4.56 5.55 2.32
CA VAL A 296 5.58 4.47 2.28
C VAL A 296 6.26 4.27 3.64
N PRO A 297 6.85 5.30 4.28
CA PRO A 297 7.48 5.13 5.58
C PRO A 297 6.46 4.85 6.71
N ASP A 298 5.23 5.36 6.62
CA ASP A 298 4.16 5.06 7.58
C ASP A 298 3.73 3.58 7.53
N GLN A 299 3.53 3.03 6.34
CA GLN A 299 3.22 1.61 6.15
C GLN A 299 4.35 0.72 6.69
N ALA A 300 5.61 1.10 6.45
CA ALA A 300 6.76 0.36 6.97
C ALA A 300 6.79 0.35 8.51
N ASP A 301 6.50 1.48 9.15
CA ASP A 301 6.44 1.59 10.61
C ASP A 301 5.31 0.73 11.21
N CYS A 302 4.13 0.76 10.56
CA CYS A 302 2.98 -0.07 10.93
C CYS A 302 3.30 -1.57 10.82
N ASN A 303 3.89 -1.99 9.69
CA ASN A 303 4.31 -3.38 9.46
C ASN A 303 5.33 -3.87 10.51
N ALA A 304 6.29 -3.02 10.90
CA ALA A 304 7.29 -3.35 11.92
C ALA A 304 6.68 -3.59 13.31
N ARG A 305 5.47 -3.07 13.56
CA ARG A 305 4.78 -3.10 14.86
C ARG A 305 3.53 -3.97 14.88
N GLY A 306 3.17 -4.60 13.75
CA GLY A 306 1.94 -5.39 13.66
C GLY A 306 0.68 -4.52 13.79
N ILE A 307 0.73 -3.29 13.28
CA ILE A 307 -0.39 -2.37 13.19
C ILE A 307 -0.91 -2.42 11.75
N ASP A 308 -2.21 -2.60 11.56
CA ASP A 308 -2.79 -2.52 10.21
C ASP A 308 -2.87 -1.06 9.75
N TYR A 309 -2.72 -0.81 8.45
CA TYR A 309 -2.75 0.54 7.89
C TYR A 309 -3.97 0.72 7.00
N GLN A 310 -4.78 1.75 7.30
CA GLN A 310 -5.98 2.12 6.56
C GLN A 310 -5.91 3.60 6.18
N PRO A 311 -5.20 3.98 5.11
CA PRO A 311 -5.07 5.37 4.72
C PRO A 311 -6.41 5.99 4.32
N CYS A 312 -6.56 7.27 4.67
CA CYS A 312 -7.65 8.10 4.23
C CYS A 312 -7.49 8.45 2.74
N VAL A 313 -8.46 8.07 1.91
CA VAL A 313 -8.58 8.44 0.50
C VAL A 313 -9.82 9.31 0.29
N MET A 314 -9.80 10.18 -0.72
CA MET A 314 -10.92 11.10 -1.00
C MET A 314 -11.02 11.45 -2.48
N PRO A 315 -12.23 11.79 -2.97
CA PRO A 315 -12.43 12.17 -4.37
C PRO A 315 -11.83 13.51 -4.76
N GLY A 316 -11.42 14.31 -3.77
CA GLY A 316 -11.02 15.71 -3.93
C GLY A 316 -12.17 16.65 -3.58
N ASP A 317 -11.82 17.89 -3.25
CA ASP A 317 -12.79 18.96 -3.00
C ASP A 317 -13.39 19.44 -4.33
N LEU A 318 -14.70 19.25 -4.48
CA LEU A 318 -15.47 19.65 -5.65
C LEU A 318 -15.46 21.17 -5.85
N SER A 319 -15.56 21.94 -4.77
CA SER A 319 -15.67 23.40 -4.83
C SER A 319 -14.38 24.06 -5.32
N SER A 320 -13.24 23.40 -5.06
CA SER A 320 -11.91 23.80 -5.50
C SER A 320 -11.48 23.18 -6.85
N GLY A 321 -12.33 22.37 -7.48
CA GLY A 321 -12.04 21.73 -8.77
C GLY A 321 -10.93 20.67 -8.72
N HIS A 322 -10.76 20.01 -7.57
CA HIS A 322 -9.68 19.03 -7.38
C HIS A 322 -10.00 17.65 -7.93
N ARG A 323 -11.24 17.39 -8.36
CA ARG A 323 -11.65 16.02 -8.67
C ARG A 323 -11.15 15.54 -10.04
N TYR A 324 -10.88 16.46 -10.97
CA TYR A 324 -10.44 16.18 -12.35
C TYR A 324 -11.24 15.04 -12.97
N HIS A 325 -12.58 15.21 -12.96
CA HIS A 325 -13.54 14.20 -13.43
C HIS A 325 -13.17 12.78 -12.99
N GLY A 326 -12.69 12.59 -11.75
CA GLY A 326 -12.33 11.32 -11.12
C GLY A 326 -10.83 10.94 -11.13
N ASP A 327 -9.97 11.64 -11.86
CA ASP A 327 -8.55 11.26 -12.02
C ASP A 327 -7.80 11.39 -10.69
N PHE A 328 -8.11 12.44 -9.92
CA PHE A 328 -7.59 12.60 -8.57
C PHE A 328 -7.94 11.41 -7.69
N TYR A 329 -9.21 11.00 -7.71
CA TYR A 329 -9.68 9.94 -6.84
C TYR A 329 -9.05 8.60 -7.21
N TRP A 330 -9.02 8.26 -8.51
CA TRP A 330 -8.42 7.03 -8.99
C TRP A 330 -6.93 6.95 -8.66
N ARG A 331 -6.19 8.06 -8.85
CA ARG A 331 -4.77 8.12 -8.49
C ARG A 331 -4.56 7.90 -6.99
N HIS A 332 -5.42 8.47 -6.16
CA HIS A 332 -5.35 8.32 -4.71
C HIS A 332 -5.57 6.86 -4.29
N LEU A 333 -6.62 6.22 -4.83
CA LEU A 333 -6.92 4.80 -4.63
C LEU A 333 -5.76 3.91 -5.09
N TYR A 334 -5.27 4.13 -6.32
CA TYR A 334 -4.14 3.39 -6.89
C TYR A 334 -2.89 3.49 -6.02
N ASN A 335 -2.55 4.68 -5.54
CA ASN A 335 -1.39 4.89 -4.69
C ASN A 335 -1.51 4.13 -3.36
N MET A 336 -2.68 4.12 -2.71
CA MET A 336 -2.84 3.41 -1.45
C MET A 336 -2.94 1.89 -1.63
N ILE A 337 -3.48 1.41 -2.75
CA ILE A 337 -3.56 -0.03 -3.02
C ILE A 337 -2.19 -0.60 -3.41
N ARG A 338 -1.41 0.10 -4.26
CA ARG A 338 -0.04 -0.34 -4.60
C ARG A 338 0.94 -0.26 -3.43
N LEU A 339 0.64 0.57 -2.43
CA LEU A 339 1.39 0.62 -1.17
C LEU A 339 1.30 -0.70 -0.39
N GLY A 340 0.23 -1.48 -0.61
CA GLY A 340 -0.10 -2.66 0.18
C GLY A 340 -0.91 -2.34 1.44
N ALA A 341 -1.68 -1.24 1.44
CA ALA A 341 -2.56 -0.89 2.55
C ALA A 341 -3.56 -2.02 2.84
N GLN A 342 -3.78 -2.29 4.13
CA GLN A 342 -4.63 -3.39 4.58
C GLN A 342 -6.12 -3.08 4.43
N GLY A 343 -6.53 -1.82 4.36
CA GLY A 343 -7.88 -1.38 4.05
C GLY A 343 -7.87 0.07 3.58
N LEU A 344 -9.01 0.61 3.17
CA LEU A 344 -9.11 2.04 2.82
C LEU A 344 -10.24 2.70 3.62
N TYR A 345 -10.00 3.93 4.06
CA TYR A 345 -11.02 4.80 4.63
C TYR A 345 -11.34 5.91 3.62
N VAL A 346 -12.56 5.95 3.09
CA VAL A 346 -13.00 7.02 2.20
C VAL A 346 -13.56 8.18 3.02
N SER A 347 -12.89 9.32 2.92
CA SER A 347 -13.35 10.61 3.42
C SER A 347 -13.97 11.39 2.25
N MET A 348 -15.30 11.47 2.13
CA MET A 348 -16.35 10.92 3.01
C MET A 348 -17.51 10.37 2.18
N PHE A 349 -18.47 9.69 2.81
CA PHE A 349 -19.71 9.32 2.15
C PHE A 349 -20.60 10.54 1.86
N ASP A 350 -21.00 11.31 2.88
CA ASP A 350 -22.03 12.36 2.81
C ASP A 350 -21.56 13.78 3.16
N GLU A 351 -20.27 14.10 3.08
CA GLU A 351 -19.70 15.40 3.48
C GLU A 351 -19.89 16.54 2.44
N TYR A 352 -21.13 16.99 2.27
CA TYR A 352 -21.47 18.10 1.35
C TYR A 352 -20.92 19.47 1.80
N ASN A 353 -20.49 19.61 3.06
CA ASN A 353 -19.91 20.83 3.60
C ASN A 353 -18.47 21.08 3.13
N GLU A 354 -17.70 20.02 2.87
CA GLU A 354 -16.30 20.11 2.40
C GLU A 354 -16.12 19.72 0.93
N GLY A 355 -17.17 19.21 0.27
CA GLY A 355 -17.12 18.88 -1.15
C GLY A 355 -16.31 17.62 -1.47
N ASN A 356 -16.00 16.78 -0.47
CA ASN A 356 -15.25 15.51 -0.61
C ASN A 356 -16.17 14.27 -0.52
N GLN A 357 -17.49 14.44 -0.61
CA GLN A 357 -18.47 13.35 -0.61
C GLN A 357 -18.39 12.47 -1.86
N ILE A 358 -18.55 11.15 -1.68
CA ILE A 358 -18.79 10.21 -2.79
C ILE A 358 -20.29 10.00 -3.07
N ALA A 359 -21.19 10.36 -2.14
CA ALA A 359 -22.64 10.26 -2.33
C ALA A 359 -23.14 11.05 -3.56
N LYS A 360 -24.32 10.65 -4.07
CA LYS A 360 -24.83 11.15 -5.34
C LYS A 360 -24.97 12.68 -5.30
N THR A 361 -24.28 13.34 -6.23
CA THR A 361 -24.14 14.80 -6.29
C THR A 361 -24.71 15.31 -7.62
N ALA A 362 -25.23 16.53 -7.62
CA ALA A 362 -25.80 17.18 -8.80
C ALA A 362 -24.83 17.15 -10.01
N GLU A 363 -25.32 16.64 -11.14
CA GLU A 363 -24.50 16.34 -12.33
C GLU A 363 -24.08 17.60 -13.09
N SER A 364 -24.96 18.60 -13.14
CA SER A 364 -24.78 19.80 -13.95
C SER A 364 -25.46 21.03 -13.35
N ALA A 365 -25.21 22.19 -13.96
CA ALA A 365 -25.85 23.46 -13.59
C ALA A 365 -27.40 23.40 -13.56
N ALA A 366 -28.00 22.46 -14.30
CA ALA A 366 -29.45 22.25 -14.29
C ALA A 366 -29.97 21.70 -12.94
N TRP A 367 -29.11 21.05 -12.16
CA TRP A 367 -29.46 20.34 -10.93
C TRP A 367 -28.96 21.03 -9.65
N VAL A 368 -28.35 22.20 -9.76
CA VAL A 368 -27.99 23.06 -8.63
C VAL A 368 -28.88 24.30 -8.60
N PRO A 369 -29.06 24.95 -7.44
CA PRO A 369 -29.80 26.21 -7.37
C PRO A 369 -29.23 27.29 -8.29
N ALA A 370 -30.12 27.91 -9.08
CA ALA A 370 -29.72 28.89 -10.08
C ALA A 370 -29.01 30.10 -9.42
N GLY A 371 -27.84 30.47 -9.95
CA GLY A 371 -27.08 31.62 -9.47
C GLY A 371 -26.46 31.47 -8.08
N ALA A 372 -26.45 30.27 -7.48
CA ALA A 372 -25.93 30.04 -6.14
C ALA A 372 -24.40 29.87 -6.05
N GLY A 373 -23.70 29.75 -7.18
CA GLY A 373 -22.24 29.55 -7.20
C GLY A 373 -21.77 28.16 -6.71
N ILE A 374 -22.69 27.21 -6.54
CA ILE A 374 -22.39 25.83 -6.16
C ILE A 374 -21.93 25.05 -7.40
N ARG A 375 -20.78 24.37 -7.31
CA ARG A 375 -20.25 23.57 -8.41
C ARG A 375 -20.95 22.21 -8.52
N PRO A 376 -21.51 21.85 -9.69
CA PRO A 376 -21.93 20.48 -10.01
C PRO A 376 -20.74 19.57 -10.36
N LEU A 377 -20.99 18.30 -10.70
CA LEU A 377 -19.94 17.35 -11.07
C LEU A 377 -19.26 17.63 -12.42
N ASP A 378 -19.93 18.33 -13.36
CA ASP A 378 -19.37 18.72 -14.66
C ASP A 378 -18.54 20.02 -14.62
N GLU A 379 -18.02 20.38 -13.45
CA GLU A 379 -17.33 21.66 -13.19
C GLU A 379 -16.07 21.89 -14.04
N ASP A 380 -15.43 20.82 -14.51
CA ASP A 380 -14.27 20.84 -15.41
C ASP A 380 -14.65 20.67 -16.89
N GLY A 381 -15.94 20.71 -17.21
CA GLY A 381 -16.49 20.54 -18.56
C GLY A 381 -16.73 19.09 -18.97
N VAL A 382 -16.39 18.11 -18.13
CA VAL A 382 -16.65 16.69 -18.39
C VAL A 382 -17.91 16.23 -17.67
N ALA A 383 -18.92 15.81 -18.44
CA ALA A 383 -20.14 15.27 -17.88
C ALA A 383 -19.86 14.05 -17.00
N CYS A 384 -20.36 14.08 -15.76
CA CYS A 384 -20.26 12.98 -14.80
C CYS A 384 -21.67 12.64 -14.28
N SER A 385 -22.04 11.35 -14.28
CA SER A 385 -23.30 10.92 -13.68
C SER A 385 -23.27 11.07 -12.16
N SER A 386 -24.43 11.22 -11.52
CA SER A 386 -24.49 11.55 -10.10
C SER A 386 -23.87 10.48 -9.21
N ASP A 387 -23.93 9.23 -9.65
CA ASP A 387 -23.34 8.05 -8.99
C ASP A 387 -21.85 7.83 -9.29
N TYR A 388 -21.22 8.72 -10.06
CA TYR A 388 -19.90 8.45 -10.63
C TYR A 388 -18.82 8.13 -9.59
N TYR A 389 -18.76 8.89 -8.50
CA TYR A 389 -17.77 8.65 -7.44
C TYR A 389 -18.06 7.38 -6.62
N LEU A 390 -19.32 6.94 -6.55
CA LEU A 390 -19.67 5.62 -6.02
C LEU A 390 -19.17 4.50 -6.95
N ARG A 391 -19.31 4.66 -8.27
CA ARG A 391 -18.77 3.71 -9.25
C ARG A 391 -17.24 3.64 -9.22
N ILE A 392 -16.55 4.78 -9.05
CA ILE A 392 -15.09 4.79 -8.87
C ILE A 392 -14.71 4.03 -7.58
N THR A 393 -15.46 4.26 -6.50
CA THR A 393 -15.25 3.55 -5.22
C THR A 393 -15.41 2.04 -5.40
N ALA A 394 -16.42 1.61 -6.16
CA ALA A 394 -16.65 0.19 -6.47
C ALA A 394 -15.44 -0.43 -7.19
N ASP A 395 -14.92 0.24 -8.21
CA ASP A 395 -13.75 -0.23 -8.97
C ASP A 395 -12.47 -0.23 -8.14
N GLY A 396 -12.28 0.79 -7.28
CA GLY A 396 -11.20 0.83 -6.31
C GLY A 396 -11.30 -0.31 -5.29
N GLY A 397 -12.51 -0.63 -4.82
CA GLY A 397 -12.78 -1.78 -3.96
C GLY A 397 -12.47 -3.11 -4.64
N ARG A 398 -12.83 -3.28 -5.92
CA ARG A 398 -12.44 -4.45 -6.72
C ARG A 398 -10.92 -4.55 -6.86
N MET A 399 -10.23 -3.42 -7.05
CA MET A 399 -8.76 -3.37 -7.15
C MET A 399 -8.09 -3.77 -5.83
N LEU A 400 -8.57 -3.24 -4.70
CA LEU A 400 -8.08 -3.62 -3.36
C LEU A 400 -8.26 -5.12 -3.10
N LYS A 401 -9.38 -5.70 -3.55
CA LYS A 401 -9.74 -7.11 -3.35
C LYS A 401 -9.10 -8.06 -4.38
N GLY A 402 -8.27 -7.56 -5.29
CA GLY A 402 -7.63 -8.35 -6.35
C GLY A 402 -8.60 -8.85 -7.44
N GLN A 403 -9.80 -8.29 -7.51
CA GLN A 403 -10.83 -8.59 -8.51
C GLN A 403 -10.68 -7.72 -9.77
N LEU A 404 -9.95 -6.61 -9.66
CA LEU A 404 -9.47 -5.79 -10.75
C LEU A 404 -7.94 -5.72 -10.64
N ALA A 405 -7.23 -5.89 -11.75
CA ALA A 405 -5.78 -5.76 -11.77
C ALA A 405 -5.37 -4.36 -11.29
N LEU A 406 -4.27 -4.29 -10.54
CA LEU A 406 -3.69 -3.01 -10.14
C LEU A 406 -3.37 -2.18 -11.39
N THR A 407 -4.03 -1.04 -11.56
CA THR A 407 -3.87 -0.20 -12.76
C THR A 407 -3.91 1.30 -12.41
N PRO A 408 -2.98 2.11 -12.95
CA PRO A 408 -3.06 3.57 -12.82
C PRO A 408 -4.12 4.18 -13.75
N ILE A 409 -4.67 3.41 -14.70
CA ILE A 409 -5.67 3.86 -15.66
C ILE A 409 -7.06 3.59 -15.08
N ARG A 410 -7.86 4.64 -14.90
CA ARG A 410 -9.21 4.53 -14.38
C ARG A 410 -10.12 3.77 -15.36
N PRO A 411 -10.73 2.65 -14.96
CA PRO A 411 -11.67 1.92 -15.82
C PRO A 411 -13.07 2.54 -15.85
N THR A 412 -13.42 3.35 -14.85
CA THR A 412 -14.78 3.86 -14.62
C THR A 412 -15.14 5.00 -15.58
N PRO A 413 -16.16 4.84 -16.45
CA PRO A 413 -16.66 5.91 -17.32
C PRO A 413 -17.29 7.06 -16.52
N PRO A 414 -17.10 8.34 -16.90
CA PRO A 414 -17.78 9.47 -16.25
C PRO A 414 -19.30 9.38 -16.27
N VAL A 415 -19.91 8.86 -17.35
CA VAL A 415 -21.35 8.65 -17.47
C VAL A 415 -21.69 7.19 -17.76
N VAL A 416 -22.83 6.72 -17.24
CA VAL A 416 -23.33 5.36 -17.50
C VAL A 416 -23.64 5.19 -19.00
N GLY A 417 -23.10 4.14 -19.62
CA GLY A 417 -23.31 3.88 -21.05
C GLY A 417 -22.61 4.84 -22.01
N GLY A 418 -21.88 5.84 -21.51
CA GLY A 418 -20.93 6.58 -22.34
C GLY A 418 -19.76 5.69 -22.74
N PRO A 419 -18.97 6.08 -23.75
CA PRO A 419 -17.66 5.47 -23.91
C PRO A 419 -16.95 5.58 -22.55
N GLY A 420 -16.26 4.51 -22.12
CA GLY A 420 -15.34 4.57 -20.97
C GLY A 420 -14.43 5.78 -21.08
N PRO A 421 -13.67 6.17 -20.03
CA PRO A 421 -12.66 7.20 -20.22
C PRO A 421 -11.80 6.71 -21.37
N GLY A 422 -11.99 7.32 -22.54
CA GLY A 422 -11.17 7.05 -23.68
C GLY A 422 -9.75 7.37 -23.23
N PRO A 423 -8.75 6.76 -23.88
CA PRO A 423 -7.38 7.07 -23.51
C PRO A 423 -7.21 8.60 -23.47
N VAL A 424 -6.57 9.13 -22.44
CA VAL A 424 -6.35 10.58 -22.28
C VAL A 424 -5.50 11.06 -23.45
N ASN A 425 -5.86 12.20 -24.07
CA ASN A 425 -4.99 12.81 -25.09
C ASN A 425 -3.72 13.36 -24.41
N LEU A 426 -2.66 12.58 -24.45
CA LEU A 426 -1.36 12.87 -23.84
C LEU A 426 -0.65 14.09 -24.45
N ALA A 427 -1.04 14.51 -25.66
CA ALA A 427 -0.45 15.63 -26.38
C ALA A 427 -1.12 16.99 -26.09
N ALA A 428 -2.32 17.01 -25.49
CA ALA A 428 -3.06 18.25 -25.25
C ALA A 428 -2.26 19.26 -24.42
N GLY A 429 -2.10 20.49 -24.95
CA GLY A 429 -1.37 21.58 -24.30
C GLY A 429 0.14 21.36 -24.09
N ARG A 430 0.71 20.28 -24.63
CA ARG A 430 2.12 19.92 -24.40
C ARG A 430 3.10 20.78 -25.20
N PRO A 431 4.35 20.94 -24.74
CA PRO A 431 5.40 21.62 -25.51
C PRO A 431 5.62 20.96 -26.88
N THR A 432 5.70 21.78 -27.92
CA THR A 432 5.89 21.32 -29.31
C THR A 432 7.13 21.94 -29.95
N SER A 433 7.63 21.27 -30.97
CA SER A 433 8.67 21.78 -31.89
C SER A 433 8.39 21.26 -33.29
N ALA A 434 8.92 21.93 -34.30
CA ALA A 434 8.77 21.53 -35.71
C ALA A 434 10.03 21.87 -36.50
N SER A 435 10.20 21.26 -37.67
CA SER A 435 11.29 21.58 -38.59
C SER A 435 11.25 23.01 -39.11
N SER A 436 10.05 23.52 -39.36
CA SER A 436 9.81 24.90 -39.76
C SER A 436 8.35 25.30 -39.47
N GLN A 437 8.07 26.59 -39.57
CA GLN A 437 6.72 27.14 -39.50
C GLN A 437 6.53 28.21 -40.59
N ASN A 438 5.30 28.36 -41.08
CA ASN A 438 4.92 29.41 -42.01
C ASN A 438 4.04 30.46 -41.30
N GLY A 439 4.47 31.72 -41.30
CA GLY A 439 3.68 32.84 -40.78
C GLY A 439 3.09 32.62 -39.38
N PRO A 440 1.77 32.86 -39.17
CA PRO A 440 1.10 32.79 -37.86
C PRO A 440 0.65 31.37 -37.47
N TYR A 441 1.20 30.31 -38.07
CA TYR A 441 0.76 28.91 -37.88
C TYR A 441 1.80 28.06 -37.12
N PRO A 442 2.09 28.37 -35.84
CA PRO A 442 3.10 27.67 -35.04
C PRO A 442 2.69 26.24 -34.71
N ALA A 443 3.67 25.41 -34.33
CA ALA A 443 3.45 24.02 -33.92
C ALA A 443 2.47 23.89 -32.74
N SER A 444 2.43 24.86 -31.84
CA SER A 444 1.52 24.87 -30.67
C SER A 444 0.05 24.80 -31.06
N ASN A 445 -0.33 25.28 -32.24
CA ASN A 445 -1.71 25.22 -32.72
C ASN A 445 -2.19 23.77 -32.90
N ALA A 446 -1.30 22.82 -33.17
CA ALA A 446 -1.71 21.42 -33.36
C ALA A 446 -2.09 20.71 -32.04
N VAL A 447 -1.91 21.34 -30.89
CA VAL A 447 -2.21 20.75 -29.56
C VAL A 447 -3.03 21.67 -28.66
N ASP A 448 -3.57 22.77 -29.18
CA ASP A 448 -4.28 23.81 -28.43
C ASP A 448 -5.78 23.50 -28.19
N GLY A 449 -6.30 22.45 -28.82
CA GLY A 449 -7.71 22.04 -28.73
C GLY A 449 -8.67 22.86 -29.59
N ASN A 450 -8.18 23.80 -30.41
CA ASN A 450 -8.98 24.61 -31.32
C ASN A 450 -8.95 24.03 -32.75
N PRO A 451 -10.04 23.43 -33.26
CA PRO A 451 -10.06 22.78 -34.57
C PRO A 451 -9.92 23.75 -35.76
N SER A 452 -9.97 25.06 -35.50
CA SER A 452 -9.84 26.12 -36.52
C SER A 452 -8.42 26.71 -36.63
N SER A 453 -7.56 26.47 -35.64
CA SER A 453 -6.12 26.79 -35.74
C SER A 453 -5.37 25.61 -36.36
N TYR A 454 -4.16 25.85 -36.87
CA TYR A 454 -3.31 24.78 -37.40
C TYR A 454 -1.83 25.15 -37.38
N TRP A 455 -0.98 24.13 -37.39
CA TRP A 455 0.43 24.23 -37.73
C TRP A 455 0.61 24.08 -39.24
N GLU A 456 1.47 24.90 -39.83
CA GLU A 456 1.92 24.77 -41.22
C GLU A 456 3.43 24.93 -41.32
N SER A 457 4.09 24.01 -42.04
CA SER A 457 5.53 24.10 -42.33
C SER A 457 5.85 25.04 -43.50
N SER A 458 7.13 25.27 -43.77
CA SER A 458 7.56 25.81 -45.08
C SER A 458 7.25 24.84 -46.24
N GLY A 459 7.16 25.36 -47.47
CA GLY A 459 6.71 24.62 -48.67
C GLY A 459 7.71 23.63 -49.28
N SER A 460 8.53 22.96 -48.46
CA SER A 460 9.52 21.97 -48.93
C SER A 460 9.47 20.69 -48.09
N LEU A 461 8.74 19.68 -48.55
CA LEU A 461 8.65 18.37 -47.86
C LEU A 461 9.94 17.54 -48.09
N PRO A 462 10.39 16.71 -47.12
CA PRO A 462 9.70 16.37 -45.88
C PRO A 462 9.84 17.41 -44.76
N GLN A 463 8.81 17.53 -43.93
CA GLN A 463 8.77 18.40 -42.76
C GLN A 463 8.24 17.61 -41.55
N TRP A 464 8.66 17.97 -40.34
CA TRP A 464 8.29 17.25 -39.13
C TRP A 464 7.67 18.15 -38.06
N PHE A 465 6.73 17.58 -37.33
CA PHE A 465 6.13 18.08 -36.11
C PHE A 465 6.49 17.16 -34.95
N GLN A 466 6.70 17.70 -33.74
CA GLN A 466 7.04 16.94 -32.55
C GLN A 466 6.34 17.50 -31.31
N VAL A 467 5.92 16.59 -30.42
CA VAL A 467 5.38 16.91 -29.09
C VAL A 467 6.16 16.18 -27.98
N ASP A 468 6.46 16.87 -26.88
CA ASP A 468 7.01 16.27 -25.64
C ASP A 468 5.86 15.94 -24.68
N LEU A 469 5.61 14.65 -24.45
CA LEU A 469 4.57 14.14 -23.56
C LEU A 469 4.89 14.37 -22.07
N GLY A 470 6.09 14.85 -21.74
CA GLY A 470 6.56 15.16 -20.38
C GLY A 470 7.21 13.97 -19.67
N ALA A 471 6.78 12.74 -19.96
CA ALA A 471 7.36 11.51 -19.43
C ALA A 471 7.28 10.36 -20.44
N SER A 472 8.17 9.38 -20.32
CA SER A 472 8.13 8.15 -21.13
C SER A 472 6.84 7.37 -20.83
N THR A 473 5.95 7.30 -21.80
CA THR A 473 4.61 6.71 -21.68
C THR A 473 4.40 5.68 -22.78
N VAL A 474 3.58 4.66 -22.53
CA VAL A 474 3.19 3.68 -23.55
C VAL A 474 2.08 4.26 -24.42
N VAL A 475 2.31 4.33 -25.73
CA VAL A 475 1.39 4.91 -26.72
C VAL A 475 1.07 3.86 -27.78
N ASN A 476 -0.18 3.76 -28.21
CA ASN A 476 -0.63 2.81 -29.25
C ASN A 476 -1.53 3.44 -30.32
N ARG A 477 -1.88 4.73 -30.16
CA ARG A 477 -2.80 5.41 -31.07
C ARG A 477 -2.48 6.89 -31.19
N VAL A 478 -2.56 7.40 -32.42
CA VAL A 478 -2.50 8.82 -32.74
C VAL A 478 -3.73 9.20 -33.56
N VAL A 479 -4.37 10.32 -33.27
CA VAL A 479 -5.43 10.89 -34.09
C VAL A 479 -4.95 12.24 -34.62
N LEU A 480 -5.10 12.44 -35.93
CA LEU A 480 -4.65 13.62 -36.66
C LEU A 480 -5.85 14.27 -37.32
N ARG A 481 -5.84 15.61 -37.37
CA ARG A 481 -6.89 16.36 -38.07
C ARG A 481 -6.34 17.46 -38.97
N LEU A 482 -7.16 17.82 -39.96
CA LEU A 482 -7.10 19.10 -40.68
C LEU A 482 -8.38 19.89 -40.39
N PRO A 483 -8.41 21.22 -40.61
CA PRO A 483 -9.62 22.01 -40.43
C PRO A 483 -10.80 21.42 -41.24
N ALA A 484 -11.98 21.36 -40.63
CA ALA A 484 -13.10 20.58 -41.16
C ALA A 484 -13.59 21.04 -42.54
N GLY A 485 -13.43 22.33 -42.87
CA GLY A 485 -13.84 22.92 -44.15
C GLY A 485 -12.82 22.85 -45.28
N TRP A 486 -11.63 22.29 -45.07
CA TRP A 486 -10.60 22.15 -46.11
C TRP A 486 -10.93 21.04 -47.10
N GLU A 487 -10.41 21.10 -48.33
CA GLU A 487 -10.63 20.09 -49.34
C GLU A 487 -9.95 18.75 -49.00
N SER A 488 -10.48 17.65 -49.56
CA SER A 488 -9.91 16.33 -49.33
C SER A 488 -8.50 16.22 -49.89
N ARG A 489 -7.58 15.65 -49.10
CA ARG A 489 -6.17 15.50 -49.48
C ARG A 489 -5.53 14.32 -48.77
N THR A 490 -4.43 13.82 -49.34
CA THR A 490 -3.62 12.76 -48.73
C THR A 490 -2.30 13.33 -48.24
N GLN A 491 -1.95 13.08 -46.98
CA GLN A 491 -0.59 13.32 -46.47
C GLN A 491 0.13 11.99 -46.20
N THR A 492 1.36 11.85 -46.69
CA THR A 492 2.21 10.68 -46.42
C THR A 492 2.99 10.90 -45.13
N LEU A 493 2.60 10.18 -44.07
CA LEU A 493 3.07 10.37 -42.69
C LEU A 493 3.91 9.18 -42.21
N THR A 494 4.98 9.47 -41.49
CA THR A 494 5.76 8.51 -40.68
C THR A 494 5.60 8.89 -39.20
N VAL A 495 5.30 7.92 -38.34
CA VAL A 495 5.24 8.11 -36.88
C VAL A 495 6.54 7.62 -36.27
N GLN A 496 7.18 8.46 -35.46
CA GLN A 496 8.45 8.17 -34.80
C GLN A 496 8.37 8.45 -33.31
N GLY A 497 9.08 7.65 -32.50
CA GLY A 497 9.14 7.76 -31.05
C GLY A 497 10.57 7.97 -30.54
N SER A 498 10.71 8.68 -29.43
CA SER A 498 11.99 8.86 -28.72
C SER A 498 11.76 8.99 -27.23
N THR A 499 12.68 8.46 -26.41
CA THR A 499 12.68 8.68 -24.95
C THR A 499 13.53 9.89 -24.53
N ASN A 500 14.44 10.35 -25.39
CA ASN A 500 15.42 11.40 -25.09
C ASN A 500 15.28 12.67 -25.95
N GLY A 501 14.41 12.65 -26.96
CA GLY A 501 14.12 13.80 -27.82
C GLY A 501 15.17 14.07 -28.90
N SER A 502 16.22 13.25 -29.00
CA SER A 502 17.30 13.40 -29.97
C SER A 502 17.43 12.22 -30.93
N THR A 503 17.25 10.99 -30.43
CA THR A 503 17.31 9.76 -31.23
C THR A 503 15.92 9.19 -31.43
N PHE A 504 15.47 9.05 -32.68
CA PHE A 504 14.11 8.62 -33.01
C PHE A 504 14.10 7.25 -33.69
N THR A 505 13.16 6.40 -33.27
CA THR A 505 12.84 5.13 -33.93
C THR A 505 11.51 5.23 -34.66
N THR A 506 11.40 4.56 -35.80
CA THR A 506 10.13 4.50 -36.56
C THR A 506 9.16 3.56 -35.88
N VAL A 507 7.98 4.06 -35.53
CA VAL A 507 6.85 3.29 -34.95
C VAL A 507 5.90 2.85 -36.06
N VAL A 508 5.61 3.75 -37.01
CA VAL A 508 4.83 3.48 -38.21
C VAL A 508 5.58 4.04 -39.41
N GLY A 509 5.82 3.20 -40.42
CA GLY A 509 6.49 3.60 -41.66
C GLY A 509 5.66 4.60 -42.50
N PRO A 510 6.29 5.20 -43.54
CA PRO A 510 5.64 6.20 -44.37
C PRO A 510 4.39 5.63 -45.05
N THR A 511 3.23 6.18 -44.71
CA THR A 511 1.92 5.73 -45.19
C THR A 511 1.08 6.94 -45.61
N GLY A 512 0.43 6.86 -46.77
CA GLY A 512 -0.51 7.89 -47.23
C GLY A 512 -1.84 7.80 -46.48
N TYR A 513 -2.21 8.85 -45.76
CA TYR A 513 -3.49 8.93 -45.07
C TYR A 513 -4.39 9.99 -45.70
N LEU A 514 -5.60 9.56 -46.07
CA LEU A 514 -6.63 10.41 -46.65
C LEU A 514 -7.36 11.21 -45.56
N PHE A 515 -7.24 12.53 -45.61
CA PHE A 515 -8.09 13.46 -44.87
C PHE A 515 -9.29 13.79 -45.76
N ASN A 516 -10.48 13.40 -45.31
CA ASN A 516 -11.73 13.57 -46.04
C ASN A 516 -12.72 14.43 -45.23
N PRO A 517 -13.24 15.53 -45.78
CA PRO A 517 -14.19 16.40 -45.07
C PRO A 517 -15.47 15.68 -44.67
N ALA A 518 -15.93 14.70 -45.47
CA ALA A 518 -17.08 13.88 -45.12
C ALA A 518 -16.86 13.03 -43.86
N GLY A 519 -15.59 12.73 -43.53
CA GLY A 519 -15.16 12.06 -42.30
C GLY A 519 -14.58 13.03 -41.26
N GLY A 520 -14.91 14.33 -41.34
CA GLY A 520 -14.43 15.35 -40.40
C GLY A 520 -12.97 15.72 -40.55
N ASN A 521 -12.34 15.43 -41.70
CA ASN A 521 -10.90 15.63 -41.94
C ASN A 521 -10.05 15.02 -40.82
N GLN A 522 -10.42 13.83 -40.36
CA GLN A 522 -9.76 13.09 -39.29
C GLN A 522 -9.12 11.82 -39.82
N VAL A 523 -7.94 11.49 -39.30
CA VAL A 523 -7.25 10.23 -39.51
C VAL A 523 -6.88 9.63 -38.15
N THR A 524 -7.10 8.34 -37.98
CA THR A 524 -6.62 7.59 -36.80
C THR A 524 -5.56 6.58 -37.22
N ILE A 525 -4.41 6.63 -36.56
CA ILE A 525 -3.29 5.72 -36.77
C ILE A 525 -3.13 4.87 -35.51
N ASN A 526 -3.44 3.58 -35.62
CA ASN A 526 -3.20 2.59 -34.57
C ASN A 526 -1.88 1.86 -34.84
N PHE A 527 -1.15 1.51 -33.78
CA PHE A 527 0.12 0.79 -33.89
C PHE A 527 0.41 -0.03 -32.63
N ALA A 528 1.34 -0.99 -32.74
CA ALA A 528 1.82 -1.75 -31.59
C ALA A 528 2.39 -0.80 -30.53
N SER A 529 2.01 -1.03 -29.27
CA SER A 529 2.40 -0.20 -28.12
C SER A 529 3.90 0.14 -28.13
N ALA A 530 4.22 1.43 -28.14
CA ALA A 530 5.58 1.96 -28.11
C ALA A 530 5.80 2.80 -26.86
N ASN A 531 6.91 2.61 -26.16
CA ASN A 531 7.31 3.45 -25.03
C ASN A 531 8.11 4.66 -25.55
N LEU A 532 7.56 5.86 -25.40
CA LEU A 532 8.17 7.10 -25.88
C LEU A 532 7.79 8.28 -24.98
N ARG A 533 8.67 9.28 -24.94
CA ARG A 533 8.38 10.60 -24.34
C ARG A 533 8.10 11.64 -25.42
N HIS A 534 8.79 11.57 -26.54
CA HIS A 534 8.64 12.47 -27.67
C HIS A 534 8.06 11.71 -28.85
N LEU A 535 6.94 12.21 -29.38
CA LEU A 535 6.34 11.71 -30.62
C LEU A 535 6.64 12.68 -31.75
N ARG A 536 7.14 12.18 -32.88
CA ARG A 536 7.42 12.96 -34.08
C ARG A 536 6.64 12.42 -35.27
N LEU A 537 5.99 13.32 -35.99
CA LEU A 537 5.29 13.06 -37.25
C LEU A 537 6.11 13.69 -38.37
N THR A 538 6.54 12.87 -39.33
CA THR A 538 7.22 13.37 -40.55
C THR A 538 6.27 13.25 -41.72
N VAL A 539 5.91 14.38 -42.35
CA VAL A 539 5.13 14.43 -43.58
C VAL A 539 6.09 14.50 -44.76
N SER A 540 6.00 13.55 -45.68
CA SER A 540 6.89 13.46 -46.86
C SER A 540 6.20 13.82 -48.19
N ALA A 541 4.88 13.81 -48.24
CA ALA A 541 4.08 14.26 -49.36
C ALA A 541 2.72 14.79 -48.88
N ASN A 542 2.17 15.79 -49.57
CA ASN A 542 0.83 16.33 -49.33
C ASN A 542 0.21 16.69 -50.69
N THR A 543 -0.96 16.13 -51.02
CA THR A 543 -1.60 16.35 -52.34
C THR A 543 -2.37 17.66 -52.44
N GLY A 544 -2.71 18.30 -51.32
CA GLY A 544 -3.51 19.54 -51.30
C GLY A 544 -2.69 20.83 -51.22
N TRP A 545 -1.44 20.75 -50.74
CA TRP A 545 -0.59 21.92 -50.52
C TRP A 545 0.90 21.52 -50.47
N PRO A 546 1.86 22.38 -50.86
CA PRO A 546 3.30 22.04 -50.84
C PRO A 546 3.95 21.98 -49.45
N ALA A 547 3.20 22.18 -48.36
CA ALA A 547 3.68 22.15 -46.98
C ALA A 547 2.97 21.07 -46.13
N ALA A 548 3.56 20.71 -44.98
CA ALA A 548 2.94 19.87 -43.98
C ALA A 548 1.97 20.70 -43.13
N GLN A 549 0.77 20.17 -42.88
CA GLN A 549 -0.27 20.89 -42.13
C GLN A 549 -0.99 19.95 -41.17
N LEU A 550 -1.25 20.39 -39.94
CA LEU A 550 -2.03 19.65 -38.92
C LEU A 550 -2.79 20.65 -38.04
N SER A 551 -4.11 20.51 -37.91
CA SER A 551 -4.90 21.28 -36.94
C SER A 551 -4.98 20.64 -35.57
N GLN A 552 -4.85 19.31 -35.49
CA GLN A 552 -4.85 18.61 -34.22
C GLN A 552 -3.98 17.35 -34.28
N VAL A 553 -3.22 17.13 -33.21
CA VAL A 553 -2.47 15.92 -32.92
C VAL A 553 -2.88 15.43 -31.54
N GLU A 554 -3.58 14.31 -31.51
CA GLU A 554 -4.00 13.64 -30.28
C GLU A 554 -3.17 12.36 -30.13
N VAL A 555 -2.59 12.13 -28.94
CA VAL A 555 -1.74 10.98 -28.65
C VAL A 555 -2.35 10.19 -27.51
N TYR A 556 -2.49 8.88 -27.69
CA TYR A 556 -3.27 8.03 -26.80
C TYR A 556 -2.47 6.82 -26.35
N GLY A 557 -2.56 6.54 -25.03
CA GLY A 557 -1.96 5.37 -24.39
C GLY A 557 -2.99 4.64 -23.53
N GLY A 558 -3.08 3.32 -23.65
CA GLY A 558 -4.06 2.50 -22.94
C GLY A 558 -4.94 1.70 -23.90
N VAL A 559 -5.39 0.53 -23.41
CA VAL A 559 -6.13 -0.51 -24.15
C VAL A 559 -7.37 0.05 -24.85
N VAL A 560 -7.44 -0.14 -26.17
CA VAL A 560 -8.67 0.02 -26.95
C VAL A 560 -9.62 -1.12 -26.56
N SER A 561 -10.85 -0.75 -26.21
CA SER A 561 -11.93 -1.62 -25.78
C SER A 561 -12.64 -2.29 -26.96
N GLU A 562 -12.34 -3.56 -27.19
CA GLU A 562 -13.27 -4.60 -27.66
C GLU A 562 -12.89 -5.87 -26.88
N PRO A 563 -13.84 -6.70 -26.40
CA PRO A 563 -13.49 -7.93 -25.69
C PRO A 563 -12.87 -8.92 -26.67
N GLY A 564 -11.54 -9.07 -26.62
CA GLY A 564 -10.80 -10.08 -27.38
C GLY A 564 -11.18 -11.50 -27.01
N THR A 565 -10.73 -12.45 -27.84
CA THR A 565 -10.87 -13.87 -27.53
C THR A 565 -9.95 -14.26 -26.37
N PRO A 566 -10.36 -15.14 -25.43
CA PRO A 566 -9.45 -15.58 -24.36
C PRO A 566 -8.19 -16.27 -24.91
N PRO A 567 -7.02 -16.15 -24.22
CA PRO A 567 -5.79 -16.77 -24.69
C PRO A 567 -5.86 -18.29 -24.83
N SER A 568 -4.98 -18.85 -25.66
CA SER A 568 -4.75 -20.29 -25.69
C SER A 568 -4.19 -20.81 -24.35
N ALA A 569 -4.43 -22.08 -24.01
CA ALA A 569 -3.79 -22.67 -22.83
C ALA A 569 -2.24 -22.59 -22.90
N PRO A 570 -1.54 -22.34 -21.80
CA PRO A 570 -0.08 -22.42 -21.76
C PRO A 570 0.40 -23.84 -22.10
N GLY A 571 1.42 -23.95 -22.93
CA GLY A 571 1.93 -25.23 -23.42
C GLY A 571 3.10 -25.77 -22.61
N ALA A 572 3.28 -27.10 -22.57
CA ALA A 572 4.49 -27.78 -22.09
C ALA A 572 5.03 -27.27 -20.72
N LEU A 573 4.17 -27.21 -19.70
CA LEU A 573 4.60 -26.90 -18.34
C LEU A 573 5.58 -27.99 -17.85
N THR A 574 6.74 -27.56 -17.35
CA THR A 574 7.82 -28.42 -16.84
C THR A 574 8.46 -27.84 -15.58
N VAL A 575 9.09 -28.72 -14.78
CA VAL A 575 9.93 -28.34 -13.63
C VAL A 575 11.37 -28.21 -14.12
N THR A 576 11.98 -27.05 -13.91
CA THR A 576 13.35 -26.76 -14.35
C THR A 576 14.38 -26.87 -13.24
N ALA A 577 13.99 -26.64 -11.99
CA ALA A 577 14.83 -26.83 -10.81
C ALA A 577 13.98 -27.03 -9.54
N LYS A 578 14.57 -27.56 -8.48
CA LYS A 578 13.98 -27.63 -7.15
C LYS A 578 15.05 -27.48 -6.06
N THR A 579 14.63 -27.05 -4.89
CA THR A 579 15.42 -27.04 -3.65
C THR A 579 14.57 -27.61 -2.52
N ALA A 580 15.06 -27.52 -1.27
CA ALA A 580 14.28 -27.90 -0.10
C ALA A 580 13.04 -27.03 0.13
N THR A 581 13.01 -25.81 -0.41
CA THR A 581 11.94 -24.84 -0.13
C THR A 581 11.41 -24.13 -1.37
N SER A 582 11.79 -24.57 -2.56
CA SER A 582 11.32 -23.98 -3.80
C SER A 582 11.27 -24.95 -4.98
N VAL A 583 10.44 -24.64 -5.96
CA VAL A 583 10.32 -25.31 -7.25
C VAL A 583 10.30 -24.26 -8.34
N SER A 584 11.17 -24.39 -9.34
CA SER A 584 11.18 -23.55 -10.53
C SER A 584 10.46 -24.25 -11.69
N LEU A 585 9.58 -23.51 -12.34
CA LEU A 585 8.70 -23.95 -13.41
C LEU A 585 8.97 -23.14 -14.68
N ALA A 586 8.81 -23.76 -15.84
CA ALA A 586 8.81 -23.10 -17.14
C ALA A 586 7.74 -23.71 -18.06
N TRP A 587 7.20 -22.89 -18.95
CA TRP A 587 6.21 -23.29 -19.94
C TRP A 587 6.44 -22.56 -21.26
N THR A 588 5.73 -22.99 -22.30
CA THR A 588 5.63 -22.29 -23.58
C THR A 588 4.52 -21.25 -23.50
N GLY A 589 4.79 -20.05 -23.99
CA GLY A 589 3.84 -18.95 -23.93
C GLY A 589 2.56 -19.20 -24.73
N SER A 590 1.48 -18.59 -24.29
CA SER A 590 0.18 -18.64 -24.96
C SER A 590 0.10 -17.62 -26.10
N VAL A 591 -0.83 -17.84 -27.04
CA VAL A 591 -1.16 -16.89 -28.10
C VAL A 591 -2.55 -16.33 -27.87
N ASP A 592 -2.73 -15.08 -28.28
CA ASP A 592 -3.94 -14.29 -28.07
C ASP A 592 -4.04 -13.23 -29.18
N ASP A 593 -5.25 -12.79 -29.52
CA ASP A 593 -5.50 -11.77 -30.54
C ASP A 593 -5.16 -10.35 -30.09
N ILE A 594 -5.16 -10.10 -28.77
CA ILE A 594 -4.83 -8.81 -28.15
C ILE A 594 -3.46 -8.85 -27.44
N GLY A 595 -3.06 -10.03 -26.98
CA GLY A 595 -1.77 -10.33 -26.38
C GLY A 595 -1.89 -10.80 -24.94
N VAL A 596 -1.04 -11.77 -24.59
CA VAL A 596 -0.97 -12.33 -23.23
C VAL A 596 -0.23 -11.36 -22.31
N THR A 597 -0.88 -10.92 -21.24
CA THR A 597 -0.32 -9.96 -20.26
C THR A 597 0.29 -10.64 -19.05
N GLY A 598 -0.05 -11.90 -18.79
CA GLY A 598 0.58 -12.69 -17.75
C GLY A 598 -0.01 -14.08 -17.59
N TYR A 599 0.43 -14.75 -16.53
CA TYR A 599 0.04 -16.11 -16.21
C TYR A 599 -0.35 -16.22 -14.73
N GLN A 600 -1.13 -17.22 -14.37
CA GLN A 600 -1.34 -17.61 -12.97
C GLN A 600 -0.82 -19.03 -12.76
N VAL A 601 0.13 -19.20 -11.85
CA VAL A 601 0.64 -20.50 -11.40
C VAL A 601 -0.23 -20.99 -10.26
N ARG A 602 -0.76 -22.21 -10.37
CA ARG A 602 -1.70 -22.80 -9.43
C ARG A 602 -1.14 -24.05 -8.78
N GLN A 603 -1.15 -24.11 -7.45
CA GLN A 603 -0.82 -25.27 -6.64
C GLN A 603 -2.11 -25.93 -6.12
N GLY A 604 -2.42 -27.15 -6.56
CA GLY A 604 -3.64 -27.84 -6.14
C GLY A 604 -4.94 -27.05 -6.40
N GLY A 605 -4.95 -26.19 -7.43
CA GLY A 605 -6.06 -25.30 -7.78
C GLY A 605 -5.95 -23.86 -7.26
N THR A 606 -5.16 -23.62 -6.20
CA THR A 606 -4.94 -22.29 -5.59
C THR A 606 -3.83 -21.54 -6.32
N VAL A 607 -4.05 -20.26 -6.65
CA VAL A 607 -3.01 -19.42 -7.27
C VAL A 607 -1.90 -19.13 -6.26
N VAL A 608 -0.66 -19.49 -6.61
CA VAL A 608 0.56 -19.29 -5.79
C VAL A 608 1.55 -18.32 -6.42
N GLY A 609 1.26 -17.83 -7.63
CA GLY A 609 2.07 -16.83 -8.31
C GLY A 609 1.40 -16.30 -9.57
N ALA A 610 1.74 -15.07 -9.97
CA ALA A 610 1.19 -14.42 -11.17
C ALA A 610 2.29 -13.73 -12.01
N PRO A 611 3.20 -14.49 -12.64
CA PRO A 611 4.30 -13.93 -13.43
C PRO A 611 3.83 -13.40 -14.79
N THR A 612 4.57 -12.44 -15.35
CA THR A 612 4.37 -11.96 -16.73
C THR A 612 5.20 -12.74 -17.75
N GLY A 613 6.28 -13.40 -17.31
CA GLY A 613 7.11 -14.28 -18.14
C GLY A 613 6.62 -15.73 -18.14
N THR A 614 7.26 -16.58 -18.96
CA THR A 614 6.90 -18.00 -19.11
C THR A 614 7.66 -18.94 -18.17
N SER A 615 8.05 -18.42 -17.01
CA SER A 615 8.73 -19.17 -15.96
C SER A 615 8.45 -18.57 -14.59
N TYR A 616 8.48 -19.39 -13.54
CA TYR A 616 8.25 -18.94 -12.18
C TYR A 616 8.85 -19.88 -11.15
N THR A 617 9.41 -19.31 -10.08
CA THR A 617 9.88 -20.08 -8.93
C THR A 617 8.91 -19.93 -7.77
N VAL A 618 8.22 -21.02 -7.45
CA VAL A 618 7.36 -21.12 -6.26
C VAL A 618 8.28 -21.33 -5.05
N GLY A 619 8.31 -20.38 -4.13
CA GLY A 619 9.08 -20.45 -2.87
C GLY A 619 8.21 -20.81 -1.67
N GLY A 620 8.82 -20.87 -0.49
CA GLY A 620 8.10 -21.11 0.79
C GLY A 620 7.54 -22.52 0.95
N LEU A 621 8.04 -23.48 0.17
CA LEU A 621 7.61 -24.87 0.23
C LEU A 621 8.28 -25.60 1.40
N SER A 622 7.65 -26.67 1.88
CA SER A 622 8.22 -27.54 2.90
C SER A 622 9.21 -28.54 2.27
N PRO A 623 10.33 -28.86 2.94
CA PRO A 623 11.26 -29.91 2.50
C PRO A 623 10.60 -31.28 2.37
N ALA A 624 11.12 -32.11 1.48
CA ALA A 624 10.66 -33.48 1.24
C ALA A 624 9.13 -33.64 1.04
N THR A 625 8.46 -32.62 0.48
CA THR A 625 7.00 -32.56 0.36
C THR A 625 6.57 -32.58 -1.10
N ALA A 626 5.51 -33.33 -1.43
CA ALA A 626 4.97 -33.45 -2.79
C ALA A 626 3.97 -32.32 -3.10
N TYR A 627 4.10 -31.74 -4.29
CA TYR A 627 3.26 -30.66 -4.81
C TYR A 627 2.83 -30.94 -6.25
N SER A 628 1.71 -30.32 -6.66
CA SER A 628 1.23 -30.33 -8.04
C SER A 628 0.97 -28.91 -8.54
N PHE A 629 1.40 -28.61 -9.78
CA PHE A 629 1.29 -27.27 -10.37
C PHE A 629 0.63 -27.30 -11.76
N SER A 630 -0.15 -26.25 -12.06
CA SER A 630 -0.70 -25.94 -13.40
C SER A 630 -0.63 -24.44 -13.66
N VAL A 631 -0.76 -24.00 -14.90
CA VAL A 631 -0.68 -22.58 -15.29
C VAL A 631 -1.84 -22.20 -16.20
N VAL A 632 -2.42 -21.02 -16.03
CA VAL A 632 -3.36 -20.37 -16.97
C VAL A 632 -2.75 -19.06 -17.49
N ALA A 633 -3.12 -18.62 -18.68
CA ALA A 633 -2.76 -17.32 -19.25
C ALA A 633 -3.89 -16.30 -19.05
N LEU A 634 -3.51 -15.02 -19.04
CA LEU A 634 -4.38 -13.85 -18.97
C LEU A 634 -4.07 -12.93 -20.15
N ASP A 635 -5.08 -12.38 -20.80
CA ASP A 635 -4.92 -11.31 -21.79
C ASP A 635 -5.03 -9.91 -21.16
N ALA A 636 -4.96 -8.86 -21.98
CA ALA A 636 -5.13 -7.48 -21.53
C ALA A 636 -6.57 -7.11 -21.11
N ALA A 637 -7.55 -7.97 -21.44
CA ALA A 637 -8.94 -7.86 -21.04
C ALA A 637 -9.28 -8.70 -19.79
N ASN A 638 -8.30 -9.37 -19.18
CA ASN A 638 -8.42 -10.34 -18.08
C ASN A 638 -9.25 -11.60 -18.42
N ASN A 639 -9.40 -11.95 -19.70
CA ASN A 639 -9.91 -13.26 -20.05
C ASN A 639 -8.90 -14.33 -19.63
N VAL A 640 -9.41 -15.45 -19.11
CA VAL A 640 -8.59 -16.55 -18.59
C VAL A 640 -8.60 -17.71 -19.58
N SER A 641 -7.42 -18.22 -19.93
CA SER A 641 -7.29 -19.40 -20.79
C SER A 641 -7.76 -20.68 -20.07
N PRO A 642 -7.99 -21.78 -20.80
CA PRO A 642 -7.93 -23.13 -20.20
C PRO A 642 -6.56 -23.39 -19.54
N PRO A 643 -6.49 -24.27 -18.53
CA PRO A 643 -5.23 -24.60 -17.84
C PRO A 643 -4.27 -25.42 -18.71
N SER A 644 -2.98 -25.31 -18.43
CA SER A 644 -1.92 -26.18 -18.95
C SER A 644 -2.05 -27.64 -18.47
N ASN A 645 -1.12 -28.51 -18.90
CA ASN A 645 -0.88 -29.78 -18.21
C ASN A 645 -0.48 -29.56 -16.74
N THR A 646 -0.73 -30.54 -15.88
CA THR A 646 -0.29 -30.55 -14.48
C THR A 646 1.09 -31.22 -14.34
N VAL A 647 1.98 -30.66 -13.52
CA VAL A 647 3.26 -31.27 -13.13
C VAL A 647 3.29 -31.60 -11.65
N ALA A 648 3.78 -32.78 -11.29
CA ALA A 648 3.98 -33.20 -9.89
C ALA A 648 5.47 -33.21 -9.54
N VAL A 649 5.83 -32.77 -8.33
CA VAL A 649 7.23 -32.66 -7.88
C VAL A 649 7.35 -32.78 -6.37
N THR A 650 8.45 -33.36 -5.88
CA THR A 650 8.81 -33.41 -4.46
C THR A 650 10.06 -32.57 -4.21
N THR A 651 10.00 -31.60 -3.28
CA THR A 651 11.12 -30.75 -2.86
C THR A 651 12.26 -31.57 -2.24
N ASP A 652 13.47 -31.00 -2.20
CA ASP A 652 14.63 -31.66 -1.60
C ASP A 652 14.59 -31.62 -0.06
N THR A 653 15.57 -32.24 0.58
CA THR A 653 15.78 -32.17 2.04
C THR A 653 16.53 -30.90 2.44
N ALA A 654 16.27 -30.34 3.62
CA ALA A 654 16.93 -29.11 4.11
C ALA A 654 18.44 -29.29 4.42
N PRO A 655 19.29 -28.26 4.21
CA PRO A 655 20.69 -28.26 4.63
C PRO A 655 20.87 -27.96 6.15
N PRO A 656 21.99 -28.36 6.78
CA PRO A 656 22.20 -28.18 8.23
C PRO A 656 22.45 -26.73 8.67
N PRO A 657 21.97 -26.30 9.85
CA PRO A 657 22.18 -24.96 10.39
C PRO A 657 23.65 -24.68 10.81
N THR A 658 24.09 -23.43 10.65
CA THR A 658 25.50 -22.99 10.77
C THR A 658 25.83 -22.13 12.00
N SER A 659 24.90 -21.88 12.93
CA SER A 659 25.16 -21.04 14.12
C SER A 659 25.73 -21.84 15.31
N ASN A 660 26.77 -21.30 15.97
CA ASN A 660 27.31 -21.85 17.22
C ASN A 660 26.36 -21.56 18.39
N LEU A 661 25.74 -22.61 18.93
CA LEU A 661 24.76 -22.56 20.01
C LEU A 661 25.36 -22.31 21.40
N ALA A 662 26.68 -22.51 21.55
CA ALA A 662 27.40 -22.40 22.82
C ALA A 662 27.87 -20.98 23.14
N LEU A 663 27.92 -20.08 22.14
CA LEU A 663 28.47 -18.74 22.30
C LEU A 663 27.70 -17.95 23.38
N ASN A 664 28.45 -17.38 24.33
CA ASN A 664 27.96 -16.62 25.49
C ASN A 664 26.97 -17.37 26.40
N ARG A 665 27.01 -18.70 26.41
CA ARG A 665 26.13 -19.52 27.25
C ARG A 665 26.71 -19.74 28.65
N PRO A 666 25.86 -19.97 29.68
CA PRO A 666 26.35 -20.32 31.01
C PRO A 666 27.19 -21.60 31.01
N THR A 667 28.28 -21.60 31.78
CA THR A 667 29.20 -22.73 31.90
C THR A 667 29.30 -23.30 33.30
N ALA A 668 29.78 -24.53 33.40
CA ALA A 668 30.21 -25.17 34.65
C ALA A 668 31.45 -26.03 34.37
N GLU A 669 32.21 -26.37 35.42
CA GLU A 669 33.46 -27.11 35.29
C GLU A 669 33.75 -27.97 36.54
N SER A 670 34.69 -28.91 36.40
CA SER A 670 35.23 -29.67 37.54
C SER A 670 36.16 -28.83 38.43
N GLY A 671 36.78 -27.80 37.87
CA GLY A 671 37.65 -26.85 38.56
C GLY A 671 38.53 -26.11 37.56
N HIS A 672 39.26 -25.11 38.04
CA HIS A 672 40.27 -24.41 37.25
C HIS A 672 41.48 -24.00 38.09
N VAL A 673 42.55 -23.57 37.42
CA VAL A 673 43.69 -22.90 38.05
C VAL A 673 43.71 -21.41 37.69
N GLN A 674 44.16 -20.59 38.63
CA GLN A 674 44.31 -19.14 38.45
C GLN A 674 43.01 -18.48 37.95
N ALA A 675 43.07 -17.68 36.88
CA ALA A 675 41.92 -16.99 36.29
C ALA A 675 41.35 -17.72 35.04
N TYR A 676 41.80 -18.94 34.75
CA TYR A 676 41.45 -19.68 33.54
C TYR A 676 40.12 -20.45 33.71
N SER A 677 39.04 -19.72 33.97
CA SER A 677 37.71 -20.28 34.22
C SER A 677 37.00 -20.75 32.93
N SER A 678 35.99 -21.60 33.08
CA SER A 678 35.18 -22.14 31.99
C SER A 678 34.47 -21.11 31.12
N GLY A 679 34.23 -19.90 31.62
CA GLY A 679 33.61 -18.83 30.81
C GLY A 679 34.41 -18.52 29.53
N ASN A 680 35.72 -18.77 29.56
CA ASN A 680 36.60 -18.57 28.42
C ASN A 680 36.31 -19.51 27.24
N VAL A 681 35.65 -20.67 27.45
CA VAL A 681 35.37 -21.61 26.33
C VAL A 681 34.19 -21.19 25.46
N VAL A 682 33.47 -20.13 25.83
CA VAL A 682 32.25 -19.66 25.16
C VAL A 682 32.25 -18.16 24.87
N ASP A 683 33.35 -17.46 25.11
CA ASP A 683 33.43 -16.00 24.97
C ASP A 683 33.72 -15.53 23.53
N GLY A 684 34.03 -16.47 22.62
CA GLY A 684 34.39 -16.18 21.22
C GLY A 684 35.78 -15.55 21.06
N ASN A 685 36.62 -15.60 22.09
CA ASN A 685 37.99 -15.10 22.07
C ASN A 685 38.97 -16.27 22.07
N ALA A 686 39.53 -16.58 20.90
CA ALA A 686 40.48 -17.67 20.76
C ALA A 686 41.78 -17.52 21.59
N ASN A 687 42.05 -16.38 22.23
CA ASN A 687 43.27 -16.17 23.03
C ASN A 687 43.07 -16.38 24.54
N THR A 688 41.83 -16.47 25.02
CA THR A 688 41.51 -16.89 26.39
C THR A 688 41.33 -18.41 26.42
N TYR A 689 41.46 -19.02 27.60
CA TYR A 689 41.26 -20.46 27.73
C TYR A 689 40.85 -20.85 29.14
N TRP A 690 40.15 -21.97 29.24
CA TRP A 690 39.96 -22.71 30.46
C TRP A 690 41.15 -23.65 30.71
N GLU A 691 41.61 -23.75 31.95
CA GLU A 691 42.61 -24.74 32.38
C GLU A 691 42.20 -25.38 33.70
N SER A 692 42.09 -26.71 33.71
CA SER A 692 41.75 -27.48 34.89
C SER A 692 42.90 -27.58 35.92
N PRO A 693 42.68 -28.07 37.15
CA PRO A 693 43.75 -28.44 38.07
C PRO A 693 44.76 -29.43 37.46
N ASN A 694 46.04 -29.21 37.73
CA ASN A 694 47.14 -30.03 37.24
C ASN A 694 47.12 -31.44 37.86
N ASN A 695 47.44 -32.45 37.04
CA ASN A 695 47.57 -33.86 37.43
C ASN A 695 46.30 -34.47 38.04
N ALA A 696 45.13 -33.93 37.71
CA ALA A 696 43.85 -34.33 38.30
C ALA A 696 42.86 -34.93 37.30
N PHE A 697 43.33 -35.50 36.19
CA PHE A 697 42.44 -36.11 35.19
C PHE A 697 41.57 -37.24 35.78
N PRO A 698 40.32 -37.44 35.31
CA PRO A 698 39.67 -36.66 34.25
C PRO A 698 39.09 -35.33 34.76
N GLN A 699 39.10 -34.32 33.90
CA GLN A 699 38.57 -32.98 34.19
C GLN A 699 37.53 -32.62 33.12
N TRP A 700 36.54 -31.78 33.44
CA TRP A 700 35.45 -31.46 32.52
C TRP A 700 35.06 -29.99 32.51
N VAL A 701 34.58 -29.55 31.35
CA VAL A 701 33.89 -28.27 31.15
C VAL A 701 32.55 -28.52 30.46
N GLN A 702 31.54 -27.72 30.79
CA GLN A 702 30.16 -27.90 30.38
C GLN A 702 29.54 -26.56 29.98
N VAL A 703 28.60 -26.62 29.03
CA VAL A 703 27.77 -25.49 28.59
C VAL A 703 26.28 -25.84 28.75
N ASP A 704 25.47 -24.89 29.23
CA ASP A 704 24.00 -24.95 29.21
C ASP A 704 23.46 -24.22 27.97
N LEU A 705 22.86 -24.98 27.04
CA LEU A 705 22.22 -24.42 25.83
C LEU A 705 20.91 -23.67 26.12
N GLY A 706 20.42 -23.69 27.36
CA GLY A 706 19.18 -23.04 27.82
C GLY A 706 17.93 -23.89 27.61
N ALA A 707 17.91 -24.74 26.58
CA ALA A 707 16.81 -25.69 26.31
C ALA A 707 17.33 -26.98 25.66
N PRO A 708 16.62 -28.12 25.80
CA PRO A 708 16.94 -29.33 25.06
C PRO A 708 16.96 -29.06 23.56
N THR A 709 18.12 -29.27 22.93
CA THR A 709 18.38 -28.98 21.52
C THR A 709 19.00 -30.21 20.86
N SER A 710 18.56 -30.54 19.65
CA SER A 710 19.16 -31.63 18.86
C SER A 710 20.48 -31.15 18.28
N ILE A 711 21.59 -31.77 18.68
CA ILE A 711 22.96 -31.42 18.24
C ILE A 711 23.56 -32.55 17.40
N ARG A 712 24.45 -32.20 16.47
CA ARG A 712 25.12 -33.17 15.59
C ARG A 712 26.62 -32.92 15.43
N ARG A 713 27.14 -31.80 15.92
CA ARG A 713 28.54 -31.44 15.75
C ARG A 713 29.03 -30.56 16.90
N VAL A 714 30.23 -30.84 17.37
CA VAL A 714 30.99 -30.01 18.31
C VAL A 714 32.33 -29.63 17.69
N VAL A 715 32.78 -28.40 17.89
CA VAL A 715 34.13 -27.95 17.53
C VAL A 715 34.86 -27.54 18.80
N LEU A 716 36.06 -28.06 18.98
CA LEU A 716 36.92 -27.79 20.13
C LEU A 716 38.15 -27.04 19.65
N LYS A 717 38.59 -26.01 20.39
CA LYS A 717 39.79 -25.26 20.05
C LYS A 717 40.74 -25.09 21.22
N LEU A 718 42.01 -24.87 20.89
CA LEU A 718 43.05 -24.32 21.76
C LEU A 718 43.51 -22.97 21.21
N PRO A 719 44.19 -22.12 22.01
CA PRO A 719 44.67 -20.86 21.49
C PRO A 719 45.58 -21.03 20.26
N PRO A 720 45.41 -20.21 19.22
CA PRO A 720 46.03 -20.45 17.91
C PRO A 720 47.54 -20.16 17.89
N SER A 721 48.07 -19.54 18.95
CA SER A 721 49.50 -19.24 19.07
C SER A 721 50.35 -20.51 18.95
N SER A 722 51.41 -20.43 18.14
CA SER A 722 52.36 -21.53 17.96
C SER A 722 53.05 -21.96 19.25
N ALA A 723 53.07 -21.11 20.29
CA ALA A 723 53.57 -21.43 21.62
C ALA A 723 52.81 -22.58 22.31
N TRP A 724 51.57 -22.87 21.87
CA TRP A 724 50.81 -24.01 22.36
C TRP A 724 51.32 -25.35 21.78
N GLY A 725 52.08 -25.34 20.68
CA GLY A 725 52.61 -26.55 20.07
C GLY A 725 51.54 -27.56 19.63
N THR A 726 51.96 -28.60 18.90
CA THR A 726 51.06 -29.71 18.55
C THR A 726 50.91 -30.64 19.75
N ARG A 727 49.67 -31.00 20.10
CA ARG A 727 49.36 -31.87 21.24
C ARG A 727 48.10 -32.68 20.99
N SER A 728 47.88 -33.73 21.77
CA SER A 728 46.63 -34.48 21.76
C SER A 728 45.95 -34.45 23.11
N GLN A 729 44.63 -34.27 23.11
CA GLN A 729 43.79 -34.44 24.31
C GLN A 729 42.82 -35.60 24.11
N THR A 730 42.71 -36.49 25.10
CA THR A 730 41.72 -37.58 25.08
C THR A 730 40.38 -37.03 25.55
N VAL A 731 39.41 -36.93 24.64
CA VAL A 731 38.14 -36.24 24.86
C VAL A 731 36.96 -37.21 24.76
N THR A 732 36.02 -37.12 25.70
CA THR A 732 34.68 -37.72 25.63
C THR A 732 33.64 -36.60 25.61
N VAL A 733 32.64 -36.69 24.73
CA VAL A 733 31.50 -35.74 24.70
C VAL A 733 30.30 -36.39 25.37
N GLN A 734 29.72 -35.70 26.34
CA GLN A 734 28.56 -36.14 27.11
C GLN A 734 27.39 -35.16 26.99
N GLY A 735 26.17 -35.69 27.12
CA GLY A 735 24.92 -34.95 27.04
C GLY A 735 24.02 -35.22 28.25
N SER A 736 23.24 -34.22 28.64
CA SER A 736 22.23 -34.29 29.69
C SER A 736 21.07 -33.33 29.41
N THR A 737 19.85 -33.74 29.72
CA THR A 737 18.67 -32.85 29.69
C THR A 737 18.42 -32.16 31.04
N ASN A 738 18.97 -32.69 32.14
CA ASN A 738 18.69 -32.23 33.51
C ASN A 738 19.90 -31.61 34.22
N GLY A 739 21.11 -31.74 33.65
CA GLY A 739 22.33 -31.15 34.19
C GLY A 739 22.98 -31.93 35.34
N SER A 740 22.41 -33.08 35.72
CA SER A 740 22.91 -33.94 36.80
C SER A 740 23.25 -35.36 36.34
N SER A 741 22.50 -35.93 35.39
CA SER A 741 22.75 -37.25 34.82
C SER A 741 23.28 -37.13 33.40
N PHE A 742 24.52 -37.58 33.15
CA PHE A 742 25.18 -37.45 31.85
C PHE A 742 25.36 -38.81 31.17
N GLY A 743 24.95 -38.88 29.90
CA GLY A 743 25.21 -40.01 29.01
C GLY A 743 26.34 -39.68 28.01
N THR A 744 27.07 -40.70 27.56
CA THR A 744 28.09 -40.55 26.51
C THR A 744 27.43 -40.36 25.15
N VAL A 745 27.76 -39.25 24.46
CA VAL A 745 27.30 -38.94 23.10
C VAL A 745 28.36 -39.32 22.08
N ALA A 746 29.63 -39.06 22.39
CA ALA A 746 30.79 -39.57 21.66
C ALA A 746 31.81 -40.10 22.67
N GLY A 747 32.27 -41.34 22.44
CA GLY A 747 33.23 -42.01 23.31
C GLY A 747 34.62 -41.35 23.33
N PRO A 748 35.52 -41.81 24.23
CA PRO A 748 36.86 -41.26 24.37
C PRO A 748 37.66 -41.39 23.07
N SER A 749 38.16 -40.27 22.56
CA SER A 749 39.02 -40.21 21.38
C SER A 749 40.19 -39.26 21.62
N ALA A 750 41.40 -39.63 21.20
CA ALA A 750 42.54 -38.74 21.19
C ALA A 750 42.42 -37.74 20.03
N LEU A 751 42.16 -36.47 20.34
CA LEU A 751 42.02 -35.38 19.37
C LEU A 751 43.31 -34.58 19.29
N THR A 752 43.93 -34.54 18.11
CA THR A 752 45.16 -33.79 17.88
C THR A 752 44.88 -32.34 17.51
N PHE A 753 45.36 -31.42 18.34
CA PHE A 753 45.34 -29.99 18.10
C PHE A 753 46.69 -29.58 17.49
N ASN A 754 46.65 -28.96 16.31
CA ASN A 754 47.82 -28.50 15.59
C ASN A 754 47.69 -27.00 15.29
N PRO A 755 48.63 -26.14 15.75
CA PRO A 755 48.59 -24.71 15.46
C PRO A 755 48.60 -24.40 13.96
N ALA A 756 49.21 -25.25 13.13
CA ALA A 756 49.23 -25.09 11.67
C ALA A 756 47.84 -25.23 11.03
N SER A 757 46.89 -25.90 11.69
CA SER A 757 45.48 -26.00 11.28
C SER A 757 44.56 -25.18 12.18
N GLY A 758 45.10 -24.15 12.85
CA GLY A 758 44.34 -23.23 13.70
C GLY A 758 43.98 -23.78 15.08
N ASN A 759 44.62 -24.88 15.52
CA ASN A 759 44.35 -25.51 16.83
C ASN A 759 42.87 -25.84 17.04
N ALA A 760 42.17 -26.27 16.00
CA ALA A 760 40.75 -26.60 16.04
C ALA A 760 40.50 -28.04 15.58
N VAL A 761 39.58 -28.73 16.25
CA VAL A 761 39.14 -30.09 15.91
C VAL A 761 37.63 -30.17 15.91
N THR A 762 37.05 -30.83 14.90
CA THR A 762 35.61 -31.07 14.79
C THR A 762 35.28 -32.50 15.18
N VAL A 763 34.29 -32.68 16.05
CA VAL A 763 33.72 -33.97 16.44
C VAL A 763 32.31 -34.08 15.87
N ALA A 764 32.11 -35.03 14.96
CA ALA A 764 30.78 -35.39 14.48
C ALA A 764 30.07 -36.26 15.54
N LEU A 765 28.79 -35.99 15.78
CA LEU A 765 27.97 -36.68 16.77
C LEU A 765 26.79 -37.40 16.10
N PRO A 766 26.29 -38.51 16.67
CA PRO A 766 24.94 -38.95 16.37
C PRO A 766 23.95 -37.85 16.80
N ALA A 767 22.86 -37.66 16.04
CA ALA A 767 21.84 -36.65 16.38
C ALA A 767 21.28 -36.93 17.77
N THR A 768 21.54 -36.01 18.71
CA THR A 768 21.23 -36.21 20.13
C THR A 768 20.58 -34.96 20.69
N THR A 769 19.39 -35.11 21.29
CA THR A 769 18.71 -34.02 21.99
C THR A 769 19.27 -33.88 23.40
N THR A 770 19.89 -32.75 23.70
CA THR A 770 20.51 -32.46 25.00
C THR A 770 20.39 -30.98 25.34
N ARG A 771 20.35 -30.63 26.63
CA ARG A 771 20.42 -29.23 27.08
C ARG A 771 21.83 -28.86 27.51
N TYR A 772 22.50 -29.77 28.22
CA TYR A 772 23.85 -29.59 28.72
C TYR A 772 24.80 -30.43 27.88
N VAL A 773 25.88 -29.82 27.40
CA VAL A 773 26.95 -30.51 26.70
C VAL A 773 28.21 -30.42 27.54
N ARG A 774 28.80 -31.56 27.88
CA ARG A 774 29.99 -31.67 28.71
C ARG A 774 31.12 -32.32 27.93
N VAL A 775 32.29 -31.68 27.95
CA VAL A 775 33.52 -32.20 27.38
C VAL A 775 34.40 -32.68 28.53
N LEU A 776 34.64 -33.99 28.58
CA LEU A 776 35.49 -34.64 29.57
C LEU A 776 36.87 -34.90 28.95
N ILE A 777 37.92 -34.37 29.56
CA ILE A 777 39.31 -34.52 29.14
C ILE A 777 40.01 -35.50 30.09
N GLY A 778 40.43 -36.64 29.55
CA GLY A 778 41.06 -37.73 30.31
C GLY A 778 42.59 -37.72 30.28
N ALA A 779 43.20 -37.04 29.30
CA ALA A 779 44.65 -36.89 29.19
C ALA A 779 44.98 -35.73 28.23
N ASN A 780 46.14 -35.10 28.41
CA ASN A 780 46.70 -34.07 27.53
C ASN A 780 48.21 -34.26 27.40
N THR A 781 48.74 -34.36 26.18
CA THR A 781 50.19 -34.59 25.95
C THR A 781 51.02 -33.31 26.04
N GLY A 782 50.40 -32.14 25.97
CA GLY A 782 51.09 -30.84 25.95
C GLY A 782 51.19 -30.15 27.31
N TRP A 783 50.37 -30.56 28.28
CA TRP A 783 50.30 -29.95 29.62
C TRP A 783 49.61 -30.91 30.62
N PRO A 784 49.92 -30.89 31.93
CA PRO A 784 49.30 -31.77 32.92
C PRO A 784 47.84 -31.43 33.30
N ALA A 785 47.13 -30.59 32.53
CA ALA A 785 45.73 -30.21 32.76
C ALA A 785 44.92 -30.26 31.46
N GLY A 786 43.59 -30.31 31.58
CA GLY A 786 42.67 -30.14 30.46
C GLY A 786 42.58 -28.67 30.09
N GLN A 787 42.65 -28.37 28.79
CA GLN A 787 42.63 -27.00 28.29
C GLN A 787 41.71 -26.85 27.08
N LEU A 788 40.93 -25.78 27.01
CA LEU A 788 40.14 -25.40 25.83
C LEU A 788 40.02 -23.87 25.74
N SER A 789 40.19 -23.32 24.54
CA SER A 789 39.86 -21.91 24.27
C SER A 789 38.45 -21.74 23.74
N GLU A 790 37.90 -22.72 23.02
CA GLU A 790 36.50 -22.67 22.57
C GLU A 790 35.86 -24.05 22.56
N LEU A 791 34.58 -24.09 22.91
CA LEU A 791 33.63 -25.19 22.75
C LEU A 791 32.45 -24.67 21.94
N GLU A 792 32.41 -24.99 20.65
CA GLU A 792 31.30 -24.65 19.77
C GLU A 792 30.35 -25.83 19.58
N ILE A 793 29.04 -25.59 19.54
CA ILE A 793 28.00 -26.62 19.44
C ILE A 793 27.06 -26.26 18.29
N TYR A 794 26.74 -27.21 17.41
CA TYR A 794 25.88 -26.98 16.25
C TYR A 794 24.72 -27.99 16.18
N ALA A 795 23.55 -27.49 15.80
CA ALA A 795 22.32 -28.28 15.72
C ALA A 795 22.36 -29.36 14.62
N ALA A 796 21.52 -30.37 14.75
CA ALA A 796 21.19 -31.27 13.65
C ALA A 796 20.40 -30.53 12.56
N PRO A 797 20.61 -30.83 11.26
CA PRO A 797 19.73 -30.39 10.17
C PRO A 797 18.26 -30.77 10.41
#